data_AF-A0A4Y9FCK2-F1
#
_entry.id   AF-A0A4Y9FCK2-F1
#
_cell.length_a   1.000
_cell.length_b   1.000
_cell.length_c   1.000
_cell.angle_alpha   90.00
_cell.angle_beta   90.00
_cell.angle_gamma   90.00
#
_symmetry.space_group_name_H-M   'P 1'
#
loop_
_entity.id
_entity.type
_entity.pdbx_description
1 polymer ?
#
loop_
_entity_poly.entity_id
_entity_poly.type
_entity_poly.pdbx_seq_one_letter_code
_entity_poly.pdbx_strand_id
1 'polypeptide(L)'
;MCGFYEEIQAVSPRKLPLIALTATASPPVRRDILRVLGLPEGAVEQLASSDRPNLSFSVHPAPLGLNQKRNFLRDLLTQVLPRTLGVPQEELIGRPKQSSYPHAGVIFAIYADPRGQKTFEEGVHAIRSFLLKEGLASGDQVHVYASKKPAVCPSCGSSEWFADRGKNTCRSCGSSFVKPKIIFDWEDRVREVQDRFQENRFPLLVATKGYGMGVDKRNIRYIIHHAMSSGLEGYYQEAGRAGRDGRHAHVALILTPPTRSCLEQHVLGGDGIPPCLPNGRFRSCSYGLTLPCDYARQVEFLQGSYPGVEESLQRAMNVAERIYHASQGGPDGQRFVEVEGHEEELTSFEYALVRLMQIGFLEAYTVEYLSQRRLRFWFPPPKISRRTFEERLRAFLAETRLGVEVMEKRLEPLRRASAGNPLDPVEKALRILLERVYETVYPMRIQMLRNLIEYALSTERNRCRRLVLRSIFDDQLPPDDYRCGFCDVCEPSLAFPVPGALVLPREAEPEEIVRRLSSFFQSWSEEEADLLLSAAGERGLSQAVMLRSEYYLEREGTSLGAFFLAGALKGREDPAQGALYLKRGTSEALKQGLSVDEIGPFLAELGRLGPEHLGSVLLAHSPLGGYRERKRVYEEVGKRLGYDDPAARLTASLASLELLSELTEWVEREGASSQLRSIKERFEASLQG
;
A
#
# COMPACT_ATOMS: atom_id res chain seq x y z
N MET A 1 -2.47 -28.83 20.65
CA MET A 1 -1.83 -27.94 21.66
C MET A 1 -2.27 -28.25 23.08
N CYS A 2 -3.57 -28.48 23.37
CA CYS A 2 -3.99 -28.83 24.74
C CYS A 2 -3.32 -30.10 25.29
N GLY A 3 -3.21 -31.18 24.49
CA GLY A 3 -2.58 -32.43 24.96
C GLY A 3 -1.12 -32.26 25.43
N PHE A 4 -0.30 -31.51 24.70
CA PHE A 4 1.11 -31.28 25.08
C PHE A 4 1.24 -30.42 26.35
N TYR A 5 0.41 -29.38 26.50
CA TYR A 5 0.40 -28.59 27.72
C TYR A 5 -0.09 -29.41 28.92
N GLU A 6 -1.13 -30.22 28.74
CA GLU A 6 -1.67 -31.11 29.77
C GLU A 6 -0.66 -32.18 30.20
N GLU A 7 0.09 -32.75 29.26
CA GLU A 7 1.18 -33.68 29.54
C GLU A 7 2.30 -33.04 30.37
N ILE A 8 2.77 -31.84 30.00
CA ILE A 8 3.79 -31.11 30.78
C ILE A 8 3.21 -30.69 32.14
N GLN A 9 1.95 -30.27 32.19
CA GLN A 9 1.27 -29.90 33.43
C GLN A 9 1.11 -31.09 34.39
N ALA A 10 0.85 -32.29 33.86
CA ALA A 10 0.68 -33.50 34.66
C ALA A 10 1.98 -33.95 35.36
N VAL A 11 3.14 -33.65 34.77
CA VAL A 11 4.46 -33.93 35.37
C VAL A 11 5.04 -32.73 36.13
N SER A 12 4.42 -31.55 36.02
CA SER A 12 4.86 -30.34 36.72
C SER A 12 4.24 -30.27 38.12
N PRO A 13 5.03 -30.11 39.19
CA PRO A 13 4.53 -29.92 40.55
C PRO A 13 3.86 -28.55 40.78
N ARG A 14 3.91 -27.66 39.79
CA ARG A 14 3.30 -26.32 39.82
C ARG A 14 2.40 -26.11 38.60
N LYS A 15 1.36 -25.29 38.77
CA LYS A 15 0.57 -24.82 37.63
C LYS A 15 1.47 -23.99 36.71
N LEU A 16 1.55 -24.37 35.44
CA LEU A 16 2.38 -23.69 34.47
C LEU A 16 1.68 -22.41 34.01
N PRO A 17 2.37 -21.26 33.96
CA PRO A 17 1.79 -20.06 33.39
C PRO A 17 1.70 -20.21 31.87
N LEU A 18 0.52 -19.95 31.30
CA LEU A 18 0.30 -19.92 29.87
C LEU A 18 0.12 -18.47 29.42
N ILE A 19 0.91 -18.03 28.45
CA ILE A 19 0.81 -16.70 27.85
C ILE A 19 0.52 -16.88 26.36
N ALA A 20 -0.55 -16.25 25.87
CA ALA A 20 -0.90 -16.19 24.47
C ALA A 20 -0.65 -14.78 23.93
N LEU A 21 0.24 -14.66 22.94
CA LEU A 21 0.59 -13.37 22.33
C LEU A 21 0.04 -13.29 20.91
N THR A 22 -0.70 -12.23 20.62
CA THR A 22 -1.26 -11.96 19.29
C THR A 22 -1.21 -10.48 18.99
N ALA A 23 -0.89 -10.12 17.74
CA ALA A 23 -0.82 -8.73 17.31
C ALA A 23 -2.19 -8.17 16.88
N THR A 24 -3.04 -9.02 16.32
CA THR A 24 -4.34 -8.65 15.74
C THR A 24 -5.36 -9.74 16.04
N ALA A 25 -6.02 -9.64 17.20
CA ALA A 25 -7.13 -10.52 17.55
C ALA A 25 -8.42 -9.71 17.65
N SER A 26 -9.23 -9.76 16.59
CA SER A 26 -10.60 -9.25 16.66
C SER A 26 -11.39 -10.02 17.74
N PRO A 27 -12.49 -9.48 18.28
CA PRO A 27 -13.24 -10.13 19.35
C PRO A 27 -13.61 -11.60 19.07
N PRO A 28 -14.01 -12.01 17.84
CA PRO A 28 -14.19 -13.42 17.50
C PRO A 28 -12.91 -14.25 17.65
N VAL A 29 -11.77 -13.77 17.14
CA VAL A 29 -10.47 -14.45 17.21
C VAL A 29 -9.98 -14.53 18.65
N ARG A 30 -10.16 -13.47 19.44
CA ARG A 30 -9.79 -13.43 20.87
C ARG A 30 -10.57 -14.48 21.67
N ARG A 31 -11.89 -14.55 21.46
CA ARG A 31 -12.73 -15.60 22.06
C ARG A 31 -12.25 -16.99 21.66
N ASP A 32 -11.87 -17.17 20.40
CA ASP A 32 -11.31 -18.43 19.92
C ASP A 32 -9.99 -18.79 20.62
N ILE A 33 -9.07 -17.85 20.79
CA ILE A 33 -7.80 -18.07 21.50
C ILE A 33 -8.04 -18.45 22.95
N LEU A 34 -8.84 -17.65 23.67
CA LEU A 34 -9.17 -17.91 25.08
C LEU A 34 -9.79 -19.29 25.25
N ARG A 35 -10.74 -19.63 24.38
CA ARG A 35 -11.41 -20.93 24.33
C ARG A 35 -10.43 -22.07 24.08
N VAL A 36 -9.65 -21.99 23.00
CA VAL A 36 -8.71 -23.06 22.60
C VAL A 36 -7.64 -23.29 23.65
N LEU A 37 -7.24 -22.24 24.38
CA LEU A 37 -6.19 -22.29 25.38
C LEU A 37 -6.71 -22.44 26.83
N GLY A 38 -8.03 -22.46 27.03
CA GLY A 38 -8.64 -22.54 28.37
C GLY A 38 -8.32 -21.34 29.28
N LEU A 39 -8.10 -20.16 28.70
CA LEU A 39 -7.80 -18.93 29.43
C LEU A 39 -9.10 -18.19 29.82
N PRO A 40 -9.20 -17.64 31.05
CA PRO A 40 -10.40 -16.90 31.45
C PRO A 40 -10.46 -15.54 30.74
N GLU A 41 -11.66 -15.01 30.50
CA GLU A 41 -11.82 -13.70 29.83
C GLU A 41 -11.12 -12.55 30.59
N GLY A 42 -11.07 -12.62 31.92
CA GLY A 42 -10.35 -11.63 32.75
C GLY A 42 -8.82 -11.71 32.66
N ALA A 43 -8.25 -12.68 31.96
CA ALA A 43 -6.80 -12.75 31.69
C ALA A 43 -6.40 -12.03 30.39
N VAL A 44 -7.35 -11.38 29.71
CA VAL A 44 -7.03 -10.56 28.54
C VAL A 44 -6.39 -9.26 28.99
N GLU A 45 -5.10 -9.13 28.71
CA GLU A 45 -4.37 -7.86 28.76
C GLU A 45 -4.24 -7.32 27.33
N GLN A 46 -4.87 -6.18 27.06
CA GLN A 46 -4.81 -5.50 25.77
C GLN A 46 -4.32 -4.07 25.98
N LEU A 47 -3.43 -3.59 25.09
CA LEU A 47 -3.04 -2.19 25.06
C LEU A 47 -4.27 -1.30 24.82
N ALA A 48 -4.29 -0.10 25.40
CA ALA A 48 -5.42 0.82 25.32
C ALA A 48 -5.86 1.16 23.89
N SER A 49 -4.99 0.95 22.89
CA SER A 49 -5.37 1.01 21.48
C SER A 49 -4.43 0.18 20.61
N SER A 50 -4.96 -0.39 19.54
CA SER A 50 -4.17 -0.94 18.44
C SER A 50 -3.50 0.14 17.59
N ASP A 51 -3.78 1.44 17.82
CA ASP A 51 -3.44 2.52 16.91
C ASP A 51 -1.93 2.71 16.67
N ARG A 52 -1.58 3.03 15.42
CA ARG A 52 -0.20 3.26 14.98
C ARG A 52 -0.05 4.68 14.43
N PRO A 53 0.06 5.72 15.29
CA PRO A 53 -0.08 7.14 14.90
C PRO A 53 0.88 7.58 13.81
N ASN A 54 2.02 6.90 13.69
CA ASN A 54 3.03 7.17 12.68
C ASN A 54 2.72 6.58 11.28
N LEU A 55 1.63 5.82 11.13
CA LEU A 55 1.19 5.29 9.83
C LEU A 55 0.12 6.18 9.20
N SER A 56 0.38 6.57 7.95
CA SER A 56 -0.61 7.17 7.04
C SER A 56 -1.14 6.13 6.06
N PHE A 57 -2.39 6.28 5.62
CA PHE A 57 -3.09 5.26 4.85
C PHE A 57 -3.80 5.84 3.63
N SER A 58 -3.56 5.25 2.46
CA SER A 58 -4.21 5.62 1.22
C SER A 58 -4.84 4.45 0.48
N VAL A 59 -5.90 4.75 -0.29
CA VAL A 59 -6.56 3.77 -1.17
C VAL A 59 -6.71 4.40 -2.55
N HIS A 60 -6.11 3.75 -3.54
CA HIS A 60 -6.08 4.20 -4.92
C HIS A 60 -6.94 3.26 -5.77
N PRO A 61 -8.19 3.65 -6.09
CA PRO A 61 -9.04 2.87 -6.98
C PRO A 61 -8.47 2.93 -8.41
N ALA A 62 -7.94 1.80 -8.88
CA ALA A 62 -7.48 1.66 -10.25
C ALA A 62 -8.67 1.26 -11.14
N PRO A 63 -9.07 2.10 -12.12
CA PRO A 63 -10.09 1.75 -13.10
C PRO A 63 -9.62 0.55 -13.93
N LEU A 64 -10.57 -0.17 -14.52
CA LEU A 64 -10.23 -1.40 -15.23
C LEU A 64 -9.52 -1.12 -16.56
N GLY A 65 -8.32 -1.68 -16.68
CA GLY A 65 -7.54 -1.68 -17.90
C GLY A 65 -6.23 -2.43 -17.71
N LEU A 66 -5.70 -2.99 -18.81
CA LEU A 66 -4.33 -3.50 -18.86
C LEU A 66 -3.40 -2.33 -18.46
N ASN A 67 -2.49 -2.57 -17.53
CA ASN A 67 -1.53 -1.59 -16.98
C ASN A 67 -2.07 -0.50 -16.03
N GLN A 68 -3.35 -0.42 -15.68
CA GLN A 68 -3.81 0.67 -14.82
C GLN A 68 -3.20 0.61 -13.41
N LYS A 69 -3.19 -0.57 -12.78
CA LYS A 69 -2.50 -0.76 -11.49
C LYS A 69 -1.00 -0.46 -11.56
N ARG A 70 -0.35 -0.75 -12.69
CA ARG A 70 1.06 -0.42 -12.93
C ARG A 70 1.30 1.08 -12.97
N ASN A 71 0.41 1.83 -13.60
CA ASN A 71 0.48 3.30 -13.62
C ASN A 71 0.34 3.86 -12.20
N PHE A 72 -0.66 3.40 -11.43
CA PHE A 72 -0.78 3.79 -10.03
C PHE A 72 0.43 3.39 -9.19
N LEU A 73 1.02 2.21 -9.43
CA LEU A 73 2.26 1.80 -8.75
C LEU A 73 3.43 2.73 -9.11
N ARG A 74 3.56 3.13 -10.38
CA ARG A 74 4.55 4.12 -10.83
C ARG A 74 4.33 5.43 -10.09
N ASP A 75 3.14 5.99 -10.16
CA ASP A 75 2.80 7.29 -9.57
C ASP A 75 2.95 7.28 -8.03
N LEU A 76 2.62 6.15 -7.39
CA LEU A 76 2.87 5.95 -5.96
C LEU A 76 4.35 6.07 -5.62
N LEU A 77 5.22 5.38 -6.38
CA LEU A 77 6.67 5.38 -6.14
C LEU A 77 7.33 6.71 -6.51
N THR A 78 6.85 7.39 -7.56
CA THR A 78 7.52 8.58 -8.11
C THR A 78 6.95 9.91 -7.63
N GLN A 79 5.68 9.95 -7.20
CA GLN A 79 5.01 11.21 -6.85
C GLN A 79 4.43 11.16 -5.44
N VAL A 80 3.61 10.16 -5.13
CA VAL A 80 2.86 10.14 -3.87
C VAL A 80 3.78 9.89 -2.69
N LEU A 81 4.58 8.83 -2.71
CA LEU A 81 5.45 8.47 -1.59
C LEU A 81 6.52 9.53 -1.30
N PRO A 82 7.22 10.11 -2.28
CA PRO A 82 8.20 11.15 -2.01
C PRO A 82 7.61 12.37 -1.31
N ARG A 83 6.46 12.86 -1.80
CA ARG A 83 5.74 13.99 -1.21
C ARG A 83 5.15 13.66 0.16
N THR A 84 4.65 12.44 0.30
CA THR A 84 3.99 11.99 1.53
C THR A 84 4.99 11.83 2.66
N LEU A 85 6.15 11.26 2.37
CA LEU A 85 7.17 10.97 3.36
C LEU A 85 8.17 12.13 3.55
N GLY A 86 8.15 13.14 2.68
CA GLY A 86 9.14 14.21 2.66
C GLY A 86 10.55 13.70 2.32
N VAL A 87 10.64 12.61 1.56
CA VAL A 87 11.89 11.93 1.21
C VAL A 87 12.03 11.91 -0.31
N PRO A 88 13.17 12.30 -0.90
CA PRO A 88 13.37 12.23 -2.34
C PRO A 88 13.08 10.83 -2.90
N GLN A 89 12.52 10.78 -4.11
CA GLN A 89 12.21 9.52 -4.78
C GLN A 89 13.44 8.62 -4.84
N GLU A 90 14.58 9.20 -5.19
CA GLU A 90 15.86 8.54 -5.32
C GLU A 90 16.22 7.81 -4.03
N GLU A 91 16.04 8.41 -2.87
CA GLU A 91 16.36 7.78 -1.59
C GLU A 91 15.40 6.62 -1.24
N LEU A 92 14.10 6.76 -1.57
CA LEU A 92 13.08 5.72 -1.35
C LEU A 92 13.24 4.48 -2.24
N ILE A 93 13.75 4.66 -3.46
CA ILE A 93 14.07 3.58 -4.40
C ILE A 93 15.57 3.20 -4.39
N GLY A 94 16.37 3.87 -3.57
CA GLY A 94 17.79 3.65 -3.34
C GLY A 94 18.73 4.01 -4.49
N ARG A 95 18.50 5.12 -5.17
CA ARG A 95 19.40 5.72 -6.17
C ARG A 95 20.17 6.92 -5.58
N PRO A 96 21.46 7.11 -5.92
CA PRO A 96 22.33 6.14 -6.58
C PRO A 96 22.55 4.90 -5.70
N LYS A 97 23.19 3.86 -6.25
CA LYS A 97 23.51 2.63 -5.51
C LYS A 97 24.33 2.95 -4.26
N GLN A 98 23.89 2.44 -3.11
CA GLN A 98 24.54 2.61 -1.82
C GLN A 98 24.92 1.26 -1.22
N SER A 99 25.88 1.27 -0.29
CA SER A 99 26.29 0.07 0.47
C SER A 99 25.24 -0.37 1.50
N SER A 100 24.42 0.57 1.95
CA SER A 100 23.31 0.39 2.87
C SER A 100 22.23 1.43 2.56
N TYR A 101 20.96 1.05 2.66
CA TYR A 101 19.82 1.93 2.37
C TYR A 101 19.10 2.35 3.66
N PRO A 102 18.93 3.66 3.93
CA PRO A 102 18.27 4.14 5.14
C PRO A 102 16.77 3.88 5.14
N HIS A 103 16.18 3.70 3.96
CA HIS A 103 14.75 3.50 3.76
C HIS A 103 14.49 2.20 3.03
N ALA A 104 13.42 1.52 3.45
CA ALA A 104 12.98 0.30 2.83
C ALA A 104 11.49 0.36 2.46
N GLY A 105 11.15 -0.32 1.37
CA GLY A 105 9.81 -0.46 0.86
C GLY A 105 9.42 -1.92 0.69
N VAL A 106 8.14 -2.22 0.88
CA VAL A 106 7.57 -3.54 0.58
C VAL A 106 6.37 -3.38 -0.34
N ILE A 107 6.33 -4.13 -1.44
CA ILE A 107 5.17 -4.23 -2.32
C ILE A 107 4.56 -5.62 -2.13
N PHE A 108 3.38 -5.69 -1.52
CA PHE A 108 2.62 -6.92 -1.39
C PHE A 108 1.85 -7.23 -2.67
N ALA A 109 2.08 -8.43 -3.20
CA ALA A 109 1.41 -8.99 -4.35
C ALA A 109 0.54 -10.17 -3.92
N ILE A 110 -0.55 -10.39 -4.65
CA ILE A 110 -1.51 -11.45 -4.38
C ILE A 110 -1.03 -12.83 -4.86
N TYR A 111 -0.20 -12.90 -5.90
CA TYR A 111 0.33 -14.17 -6.42
C TYR A 111 1.86 -14.25 -6.34
N ALA A 112 2.36 -15.42 -5.92
CA ALA A 112 3.78 -15.78 -6.12
C ALA A 112 4.06 -16.15 -7.58
N ASP A 113 3.21 -17.03 -8.13
CA ASP A 113 3.32 -17.56 -9.49
C ASP A 113 1.91 -17.67 -10.11
N PRO A 114 1.40 -16.59 -10.73
CA PRO A 114 0.06 -16.57 -11.33
C PRO A 114 0.01 -17.45 -12.59
N ARG A 115 -0.89 -18.44 -12.62
CA ARG A 115 -1.00 -19.42 -13.72
C ARG A 115 -1.91 -18.99 -14.89
N GLY A 116 -2.29 -17.71 -14.98
CA GLY A 116 -3.29 -17.24 -15.95
C GLY A 116 -2.93 -15.94 -16.66
N GLN A 117 -3.30 -15.82 -17.94
CA GLN A 117 -3.07 -14.60 -18.75
C GLN A 117 -3.69 -13.34 -18.13
N LYS A 118 -4.79 -13.50 -17.37
CA LYS A 118 -5.55 -12.42 -16.71
C LYS A 118 -5.05 -12.03 -15.32
N THR A 119 -4.22 -12.85 -14.67
CA THR A 119 -3.70 -12.63 -13.31
C THR A 119 -2.18 -12.44 -13.28
N PHE A 120 -1.53 -12.65 -14.42
CA PHE A 120 -0.08 -12.58 -14.58
C PHE A 120 0.55 -11.30 -13.99
N GLU A 121 -0.06 -10.15 -14.25
CA GLU A 121 0.49 -8.84 -13.85
C GLU A 121 0.46 -8.60 -12.33
N GLU A 122 -0.28 -9.42 -11.60
CA GLU A 122 -0.45 -9.35 -10.15
C GLU A 122 0.57 -10.25 -9.40
N GLY A 123 1.48 -10.89 -10.13
CA GLY A 123 2.52 -11.74 -9.59
C GLY A 123 3.76 -10.97 -9.14
N VAL A 124 4.42 -11.41 -8.07
CA VAL A 124 5.66 -10.79 -7.55
C VAL A 124 6.74 -10.60 -8.62
N HIS A 125 6.91 -11.57 -9.52
CA HIS A 125 7.91 -11.48 -10.57
C HIS A 125 7.53 -10.50 -11.69
N ALA A 126 6.25 -10.45 -12.06
CA ALA A 126 5.76 -9.50 -13.06
C ALA A 126 5.86 -8.05 -12.56
N ILE A 127 5.58 -7.82 -11.28
CA ILE A 127 5.75 -6.53 -10.62
C ILE A 127 7.24 -6.15 -10.59
N ARG A 128 8.13 -7.06 -10.17
CA ARG A 128 9.59 -6.81 -10.23
C ARG A 128 10.04 -6.44 -11.64
N SER A 129 9.65 -7.21 -12.64
CA SER A 129 10.03 -6.95 -14.02
C SER A 129 9.49 -5.62 -14.54
N PHE A 130 8.28 -5.23 -14.14
CA PHE A 130 7.75 -3.89 -14.43
C PHE A 130 8.65 -2.80 -13.83
N LEU A 131 9.02 -2.91 -12.54
CA LEU A 131 9.90 -1.94 -11.89
C LEU A 131 11.26 -1.80 -12.59
N LEU A 132 11.82 -2.91 -13.09
CA LEU A 132 13.08 -2.90 -13.84
C LEU A 132 12.92 -2.27 -15.22
N LYS A 133 11.88 -2.64 -15.98
CA LYS A 133 11.63 -2.16 -17.35
C LYS A 133 11.33 -0.66 -17.39
N GLU A 134 10.61 -0.16 -16.38
CA GLU A 134 10.29 1.26 -16.23
C GLU A 134 11.45 2.09 -15.65
N GLY A 135 12.56 1.43 -15.32
CA GLY A 135 13.67 2.11 -14.65
C GLY A 135 13.26 2.71 -13.30
N LEU A 136 12.33 2.08 -12.58
CA LEU A 136 11.94 2.47 -11.21
C LEU A 136 12.83 1.81 -10.14
N ALA A 137 13.53 0.73 -10.50
CA ALA A 137 14.55 0.09 -9.68
C ALA A 137 15.60 -0.61 -10.56
N SER A 138 16.78 -0.86 -10.01
CA SER A 138 17.82 -1.70 -10.63
C SER A 138 17.76 -3.13 -10.11
N GLY A 139 18.34 -4.09 -10.84
CA GLY A 139 18.25 -5.53 -10.53
C GLY A 139 18.78 -5.94 -9.15
N ASP A 140 19.70 -5.15 -8.60
CA ASP A 140 20.29 -5.31 -7.26
C ASP A 140 19.52 -4.57 -6.15
N GLN A 141 18.64 -3.63 -6.50
CA GLN A 141 17.83 -2.83 -5.57
C GLN A 141 16.46 -3.44 -5.28
N VAL A 142 15.94 -4.27 -6.19
CA VAL A 142 14.63 -4.93 -6.04
C VAL A 142 14.73 -6.45 -6.12
N HIS A 143 14.24 -7.11 -5.07
CA HIS A 143 14.22 -8.58 -4.96
C HIS A 143 12.82 -9.09 -4.66
N VAL A 144 12.60 -10.37 -4.94
CA VAL A 144 11.32 -11.06 -4.70
C VAL A 144 11.43 -11.96 -3.48
N TYR A 145 10.41 -11.91 -2.63
CA TYR A 145 10.18 -12.90 -1.58
C TYR A 145 8.86 -13.64 -1.84
N ALA A 146 8.92 -14.95 -2.03
CA ALA A 146 7.72 -15.79 -2.11
C ALA A 146 8.01 -17.19 -1.59
N SER A 147 7.13 -17.71 -0.74
CA SER A 147 7.28 -19.07 -0.19
C SER A 147 7.17 -20.16 -1.27
N LYS A 148 6.36 -19.92 -2.30
CA LYS A 148 6.17 -20.86 -3.41
C LYS A 148 7.34 -20.78 -4.39
N LYS A 149 7.89 -21.95 -4.75
CA LYS A 149 8.97 -22.08 -5.73
C LYS A 149 8.50 -21.63 -7.12
N PRO A 150 9.20 -20.70 -7.78
CA PRO A 150 8.81 -20.26 -9.10
C PRO A 150 9.13 -21.32 -10.13
N ALA A 151 8.19 -21.53 -11.05
CA ALA A 151 8.45 -22.25 -12.28
C ALA A 151 8.97 -21.26 -13.33
N VAL A 152 10.06 -21.61 -14.01
CA VAL A 152 10.73 -20.70 -14.96
C VAL A 152 10.85 -21.29 -16.36
N CYS A 153 10.94 -20.41 -17.34
CA CYS A 153 11.23 -20.74 -18.72
C CYS A 153 12.57 -21.49 -18.83
N PRO A 154 12.61 -22.69 -19.45
CA PRO A 154 13.85 -23.44 -19.63
C PRO A 154 14.91 -22.71 -20.46
N SER A 155 14.49 -21.83 -21.38
CA SER A 155 15.38 -21.16 -22.32
C SER A 155 16.06 -19.91 -21.76
N CYS A 156 15.34 -19.10 -20.96
CA CYS A 156 15.87 -17.83 -20.45
C CYS A 156 15.81 -17.69 -18.92
N GLY A 157 15.27 -18.68 -18.20
CA GLY A 157 15.13 -18.62 -16.75
C GLY A 157 14.09 -17.61 -16.24
N SER A 158 13.32 -16.98 -17.13
CA SER A 158 12.26 -16.04 -16.75
C SER A 158 11.04 -16.78 -16.17
N SER A 159 10.52 -16.28 -15.06
CA SER A 159 9.21 -16.68 -14.52
C SER A 159 8.04 -16.03 -15.26
N GLU A 160 8.29 -15.23 -16.30
CA GLU A 160 7.26 -14.56 -17.09
C GLU A 160 6.76 -15.44 -18.24
N TRP A 161 5.85 -16.37 -17.96
CA TRP A 161 5.26 -17.23 -18.98
C TRP A 161 3.78 -17.53 -18.69
N PHE A 162 3.04 -18.01 -19.68
CA PHE A 162 1.64 -18.42 -19.53
C PHE A 162 1.38 -19.74 -20.26
N ALA A 163 0.43 -20.52 -19.76
CA ALA A 163 -0.03 -21.74 -20.41
C ALA A 163 -1.12 -21.42 -21.44
N ASP A 164 -0.99 -21.98 -22.63
CA ASP A 164 -1.99 -21.92 -23.71
C ASP A 164 -2.09 -23.28 -24.40
N ARG A 165 -3.28 -23.90 -24.36
CA ARG A 165 -3.62 -25.18 -25.03
C ARG A 165 -2.55 -26.27 -24.90
N GLY A 166 -2.01 -26.48 -23.70
CA GLY A 166 -1.03 -27.53 -23.41
C GLY A 166 0.43 -27.21 -23.73
N LYS A 167 0.73 -25.99 -24.20
CA LYS A 167 2.09 -25.44 -24.34
C LYS A 167 2.24 -24.19 -23.48
N ASN A 168 3.44 -23.95 -22.98
CA ASN A 168 3.76 -22.73 -22.24
C ASN A 168 4.54 -21.78 -23.14
N THR A 169 4.20 -20.51 -23.11
CA THR A 169 4.87 -19.46 -23.91
C THR A 169 5.53 -18.45 -22.99
N CYS A 170 6.84 -18.28 -23.14
CA CYS A 170 7.60 -17.27 -22.39
C CYS A 170 7.36 -15.87 -22.97
N ARG A 171 6.99 -14.91 -22.13
CA ARG A 171 6.86 -13.50 -22.51
C ARG A 171 8.19 -12.77 -22.61
N SER A 172 9.22 -13.27 -21.91
CA SER A 172 10.54 -12.63 -21.92
C SER A 172 11.34 -12.95 -23.17
N CYS A 173 11.29 -14.19 -23.68
CA CYS A 173 12.08 -14.61 -24.85
C CYS A 173 11.25 -15.18 -26.00
N GLY A 174 9.92 -15.26 -25.87
CA GLY A 174 9.03 -15.80 -26.90
C GLY A 174 9.07 -17.33 -27.04
N SER A 175 9.95 -18.04 -26.33
CA SER A 175 10.10 -19.50 -26.48
C SER A 175 8.85 -20.24 -26.02
N SER A 176 8.42 -21.24 -26.80
CA SER A 176 7.40 -22.20 -26.41
C SER A 176 8.03 -23.46 -25.80
N PHE A 177 7.50 -23.94 -24.67
CA PHE A 177 8.03 -25.11 -23.96
C PHE A 177 6.91 -25.94 -23.31
N VAL A 178 7.15 -27.24 -23.08
CA VAL A 178 6.14 -28.15 -22.51
C VAL A 178 6.18 -28.19 -20.99
N LYS A 179 7.38 -28.28 -20.39
CA LYS A 179 7.57 -28.31 -18.93
C LYS A 179 8.46 -27.15 -18.49
N PRO A 180 8.03 -26.32 -17.52
CA PRO A 180 8.91 -25.31 -16.93
C PRO A 180 10.02 -25.97 -16.11
N LYS A 181 11.13 -25.27 -15.95
CA LYS A 181 12.21 -25.64 -15.04
C LYS A 181 11.87 -25.15 -13.63
N ILE A 182 12.18 -25.95 -12.60
CA ILE A 182 12.00 -25.57 -11.20
C ILE A 182 13.37 -25.17 -10.63
N ILE A 183 13.38 -24.11 -9.82
CA ILE A 183 14.57 -23.65 -9.08
C ILE A 183 14.62 -24.40 -7.74
N PHE A 184 15.64 -25.26 -7.56
CA PHE A 184 15.73 -26.16 -6.40
C PHE A 184 16.32 -25.48 -5.15
N ASP A 185 17.17 -24.48 -5.33
CA ASP A 185 17.83 -23.65 -4.31
C ASP A 185 16.97 -22.43 -3.87
N TRP A 186 15.68 -22.44 -4.20
CA TRP A 186 14.80 -21.29 -3.95
C TRP A 186 14.65 -20.96 -2.45
N GLU A 187 14.60 -21.95 -1.58
CA GLU A 187 14.47 -21.74 -0.13
C GLU A 187 15.70 -21.00 0.43
N ASP A 188 16.90 -21.41 0.01
CA ASP A 188 18.16 -20.76 0.39
C ASP A 188 18.21 -19.33 -0.15
N ARG A 189 17.79 -19.11 -1.41
CA ARG A 189 17.70 -17.77 -2.01
C ARG A 189 16.72 -16.87 -1.26
N VAL A 190 15.56 -17.38 -0.88
CA VAL A 190 14.54 -16.59 -0.14
C VAL A 190 15.08 -16.20 1.23
N ARG A 191 15.80 -17.10 1.91
CA ARG A 191 16.48 -16.80 3.17
C ARG A 191 17.56 -15.73 2.99
N GLU A 192 18.44 -15.90 2.00
CA GLU A 192 19.48 -14.91 1.68
C GLU A 192 18.88 -13.52 1.37
N VAL A 193 17.81 -13.48 0.56
CA VAL A 193 17.09 -12.23 0.25
C VAL A 193 16.51 -11.59 1.51
N GLN A 194 15.93 -12.40 2.41
CA GLN A 194 15.41 -11.89 3.67
C GLN A 194 16.51 -11.28 4.54
N ASP A 195 17.63 -12.00 4.72
CA ASP A 195 18.77 -11.56 5.54
C ASP A 195 19.37 -10.27 4.98
N ARG A 196 19.62 -10.22 3.67
CA ARG A 196 20.10 -9.02 2.98
C ARG A 196 19.12 -7.84 3.10
N PHE A 197 17.82 -8.10 3.10
CA PHE A 197 16.84 -7.05 3.32
C PHE A 197 16.87 -6.52 4.76
N GLN A 198 17.00 -7.41 5.77
CA GLN A 198 17.17 -7.01 7.17
C GLN A 198 18.41 -6.12 7.35
N GLU A 199 19.51 -6.50 6.71
CA GLU A 199 20.80 -5.78 6.71
C GLU A 199 20.83 -4.47 5.91
N ASN A 200 19.69 -4.02 5.34
CA ASN A 200 19.62 -2.83 4.48
C ASN A 200 20.46 -2.91 3.19
N ARG A 201 20.73 -4.11 2.65
CA ARG A 201 21.53 -4.28 1.42
C ARG A 201 20.80 -3.88 0.14
N PHE A 202 19.49 -3.76 0.19
CA PHE A 202 18.65 -3.26 -0.90
C PHE A 202 17.37 -2.60 -0.35
N PRO A 203 16.80 -1.61 -1.05
CA PRO A 203 15.69 -0.80 -0.54
C PRO A 203 14.31 -1.42 -0.78
N LEU A 204 14.10 -2.22 -1.84
CA LEU A 204 12.74 -2.61 -2.26
C LEU A 204 12.54 -4.12 -2.30
N LEU A 205 11.52 -4.59 -1.59
CA LEU A 205 11.10 -5.99 -1.62
C LEU A 205 9.72 -6.13 -2.25
N VAL A 206 9.58 -7.01 -3.24
CA VAL A 206 8.27 -7.43 -3.75
C VAL A 206 7.94 -8.79 -3.16
N ALA A 207 6.84 -8.88 -2.42
CA ALA A 207 6.56 -10.05 -1.60
C ALA A 207 5.11 -10.52 -1.68
N THR A 208 4.88 -11.80 -1.42
CA THR A 208 3.54 -12.29 -1.03
C THR A 208 3.36 -12.21 0.48
N LYS A 209 2.15 -12.52 0.97
CA LYS A 209 1.84 -12.66 2.41
C LYS A 209 2.83 -13.53 3.19
N GLY A 210 3.52 -14.46 2.53
CA GLY A 210 4.54 -15.30 3.18
C GLY A 210 5.70 -14.51 3.78
N TYR A 211 5.95 -13.29 3.31
CA TYR A 211 6.91 -12.38 3.93
C TYR A 211 6.29 -11.79 5.19
N GLY A 212 6.66 -12.33 6.36
CA GLY A 212 6.23 -11.67 7.58
C GLY A 212 6.24 -12.37 8.92
N MET A 213 6.33 -13.69 8.99
CA MET A 213 6.54 -14.35 10.29
C MET A 213 7.99 -14.11 10.72
N GLY A 214 8.19 -13.51 11.90
CA GLY A 214 9.54 -13.31 12.48
C GLY A 214 10.37 -12.15 11.90
N VAL A 215 9.80 -11.34 11.00
CA VAL A 215 10.51 -10.19 10.42
C VAL A 215 10.36 -8.94 11.30
N ASP A 216 11.48 -8.41 11.80
CA ASP A 216 11.56 -7.15 12.57
C ASP A 216 12.49 -6.11 11.94
N LYS A 217 12.06 -5.58 10.79
CA LYS A 217 12.76 -4.49 10.12
C LYS A 217 12.16 -3.14 10.53
N ARG A 218 12.97 -2.29 11.17
CA ARG A 218 12.51 -1.04 11.77
C ARG A 218 12.22 0.09 10.78
N ASN A 219 12.99 0.15 9.70
CA ASN A 219 13.05 1.28 8.76
C ASN A 219 12.21 1.10 7.48
N ILE A 220 11.16 0.27 7.50
CA ILE A 220 10.21 0.19 6.39
C ILE A 220 9.39 1.49 6.36
N ARG A 221 9.62 2.32 5.35
CA ARG A 221 8.97 3.62 5.14
C ARG A 221 7.67 3.52 4.36
N TYR A 222 7.52 2.51 3.52
CA TYR A 222 6.27 2.33 2.80
C TYR A 222 5.90 0.87 2.56
N ILE A 223 4.59 0.63 2.52
CA ILE A 223 4.00 -0.63 2.12
C ILE A 223 2.96 -0.34 1.04
N ILE A 224 3.08 -0.99 -0.11
CA ILE A 224 2.09 -0.91 -1.18
C ILE A 224 1.44 -2.27 -1.34
N HIS A 225 0.14 -2.35 -1.14
CA HIS A 225 -0.64 -3.52 -1.50
C HIS A 225 -1.08 -3.37 -2.96
N HIS A 226 -0.50 -4.14 -3.88
CA HIS A 226 -0.85 -4.12 -5.30
C HIS A 226 -2.24 -4.74 -5.58
N ALA A 227 -2.83 -5.41 -4.59
CA ALA A 227 -4.20 -5.90 -4.60
C ALA A 227 -4.70 -6.03 -3.15
N MET A 228 -5.99 -6.28 -2.96
CA MET A 228 -6.55 -6.59 -1.64
C MET A 228 -5.81 -7.77 -0.98
N SER A 229 -5.61 -7.68 0.33
CA SER A 229 -5.18 -8.79 1.20
C SER A 229 -6.33 -9.78 1.46
N SER A 230 -6.08 -10.85 2.22
CA SER A 230 -7.07 -11.90 2.52
C SER A 230 -8.19 -11.48 3.50
N GLY A 231 -8.41 -10.17 3.69
CA GLY A 231 -9.29 -9.57 4.69
C GLY A 231 -8.63 -8.37 5.38
N LEU A 232 -9.43 -7.59 6.12
CA LEU A 232 -8.94 -6.36 6.77
C LEU A 232 -7.89 -6.63 7.85
N GLU A 233 -8.02 -7.76 8.56
CA GLU A 233 -7.04 -8.22 9.54
C GLU A 233 -5.70 -8.57 8.89
N GLY A 234 -5.73 -9.21 7.72
CA GLY A 234 -4.52 -9.51 6.95
C GLY A 234 -3.84 -8.22 6.47
N TYR A 235 -4.63 -7.29 5.92
CA TYR A 235 -4.14 -5.97 5.50
C TYR A 235 -3.50 -5.21 6.65
N TYR A 236 -4.13 -5.19 7.83
CA TYR A 236 -3.60 -4.46 8.98
C TYR A 236 -2.32 -5.10 9.54
N GLN A 237 -2.24 -6.44 9.57
CA GLN A 237 -1.03 -7.15 9.95
C GLN A 237 0.13 -6.89 8.97
N GLU A 238 -0.16 -6.86 7.67
CA GLU A 238 0.81 -6.52 6.62
C GLU A 238 1.27 -5.06 6.75
N ALA A 239 0.34 -4.12 6.92
CA ALA A 239 0.59 -2.70 7.16
C ALA A 239 1.44 -2.43 8.41
N GLY A 240 1.21 -3.17 9.50
CA GLY A 240 1.90 -3.01 10.78
C GLY A 240 3.40 -3.27 10.75
N ARG A 241 3.94 -3.75 9.62
CA ARG A 241 5.38 -3.92 9.36
C ARG A 241 6.10 -2.60 9.11
N ALA A 242 5.37 -1.57 8.68
CA ALA A 242 5.92 -0.25 8.44
C ALA A 242 6.19 0.50 9.75
N GLY A 243 7.15 1.44 9.72
CA GLY A 243 7.34 2.44 10.76
C GLY A 243 7.54 1.89 12.18
N ARG A 244 8.27 0.77 12.34
CA ARG A 244 8.51 0.18 13.67
C ARG A 244 9.53 0.96 14.50
N ASP A 245 10.30 1.85 13.87
CA ASP A 245 11.11 2.88 14.53
C ASP A 245 10.29 4.08 15.04
N GLY A 246 8.97 4.07 14.87
CA GLY A 246 8.08 5.17 15.26
C GLY A 246 8.10 6.37 14.31
N ARG A 247 8.93 6.34 13.25
CA ARG A 247 8.94 7.39 12.21
C ARG A 247 7.78 7.22 11.26
N HIS A 248 7.45 8.31 10.57
CA HIS A 248 6.38 8.30 9.57
C HIS A 248 6.61 7.21 8.52
N ALA A 249 5.53 6.52 8.19
CA ALA A 249 5.49 5.57 7.11
C ALA A 249 4.12 5.58 6.44
N HIS A 250 4.09 5.19 5.17
CA HIS A 250 2.88 5.25 4.35
C HIS A 250 2.45 3.88 3.88
N VAL A 251 1.15 3.59 4.00
CA VAL A 251 0.56 2.33 3.56
C VAL A 251 -0.49 2.61 2.50
N ALA A 252 -0.22 2.18 1.27
CA ALA A 252 -1.11 2.34 0.12
C ALA A 252 -1.78 1.02 -0.25
N LEU A 253 -3.05 1.09 -0.67
CA LEU A 253 -3.78 -0.02 -1.30
C LEU A 253 -4.17 0.38 -2.72
N ILE A 254 -3.64 -0.31 -3.73
CA ILE A 254 -4.13 -0.22 -5.11
C ILE A 254 -5.27 -1.23 -5.26
N LEU A 255 -6.49 -0.72 -5.45
CA LEU A 255 -7.69 -1.54 -5.51
C LEU A 255 -8.29 -1.52 -6.91
N THR A 256 -8.55 -2.69 -7.50
CA THR A 256 -9.55 -2.82 -8.56
C THR A 256 -10.89 -3.23 -7.92
N PRO A 257 -11.81 -2.28 -7.69
CA PRO A 257 -13.05 -2.57 -6.97
C PRO A 257 -14.03 -3.38 -7.84
N PRO A 258 -14.99 -4.10 -7.24
CA PRO A 258 -16.17 -4.57 -7.96
C PRO A 258 -16.92 -3.38 -8.60
N THR A 259 -17.67 -3.63 -9.66
CA THR A 259 -18.62 -2.61 -10.15
C THR A 259 -19.65 -2.28 -9.08
N ARG A 260 -20.19 -1.06 -9.09
CA ARG A 260 -21.20 -0.62 -8.13
C ARG A 260 -22.40 -1.58 -8.06
N SER A 261 -22.90 -2.04 -9.20
CA SER A 261 -24.01 -3.00 -9.24
C SER A 261 -23.65 -4.35 -8.62
N CYS A 262 -22.46 -4.89 -8.88
CA CYS A 262 -21.99 -6.14 -8.26
C CYS A 262 -21.79 -5.96 -6.75
N LEU A 263 -21.24 -4.82 -6.36
CA LEU A 263 -21.00 -4.45 -4.97
C LEU A 263 -22.30 -4.43 -4.18
N GLU A 264 -23.31 -3.71 -4.66
CA GLU A 264 -24.60 -3.55 -4.00
C GLU A 264 -25.40 -4.87 -3.97
N GLN A 265 -25.45 -5.60 -5.09
CA GLN A 265 -26.31 -6.80 -5.21
C GLN A 265 -25.72 -8.06 -4.59
N HIS A 266 -24.40 -8.25 -4.64
CA HIS A 266 -23.77 -9.52 -4.26
C HIS A 266 -22.76 -9.38 -3.13
N VAL A 267 -21.85 -8.42 -3.24
CA VAL A 267 -20.74 -8.28 -2.28
C VAL A 267 -21.28 -7.82 -0.92
N LEU A 268 -22.04 -6.73 -0.87
CA LEU A 268 -22.58 -6.17 0.36
C LEU A 268 -24.03 -6.57 0.62
N GLY A 269 -24.88 -6.65 -0.42
CA GLY A 269 -26.29 -6.99 -0.28
C GLY A 269 -26.64 -8.49 -0.40
N GLY A 270 -25.69 -9.34 -0.79
CA GLY A 270 -25.92 -10.77 -1.04
C GLY A 270 -25.23 -11.70 -0.03
N ASP A 271 -24.87 -12.90 -0.48
CA ASP A 271 -24.07 -13.89 0.26
C ASP A 271 -22.55 -13.60 0.24
N GLY A 272 -22.14 -12.58 -0.51
CA GLY A 272 -20.75 -12.16 -0.64
C GLY A 272 -19.98 -12.90 -1.73
N ILE A 273 -20.66 -13.74 -2.54
CA ILE A 273 -20.08 -14.46 -3.66
C ILE A 273 -20.46 -13.76 -4.97
N PRO A 274 -19.49 -13.21 -5.73
CA PRO A 274 -19.78 -12.59 -7.02
C PRO A 274 -20.25 -13.62 -8.06
N PRO A 275 -21.20 -13.29 -8.95
CA PRO A 275 -21.74 -14.22 -9.95
C PRO A 275 -20.69 -14.63 -11.02
N CYS A 276 -19.53 -13.97 -11.06
CA CYS A 276 -18.41 -14.38 -11.90
C CYS A 276 -17.63 -15.58 -11.35
N LEU A 277 -17.97 -16.08 -10.16
CA LEU A 277 -17.33 -17.21 -9.46
C LEU A 277 -18.32 -18.29 -8.99
N PRO A 278 -19.21 -18.81 -9.86
CA PRO A 278 -20.21 -19.78 -9.44
C PRO A 278 -19.58 -21.08 -8.88
N ASN A 279 -18.40 -21.47 -9.38
CA ASN A 279 -17.70 -22.70 -9.00
C ASN A 279 -16.23 -22.45 -8.59
N GLY A 280 -15.92 -21.30 -8.01
CA GLY A 280 -14.54 -21.02 -7.56
C GLY A 280 -13.51 -20.84 -8.67
N ARG A 281 -13.96 -20.53 -9.90
CA ARG A 281 -13.06 -20.16 -11.01
C ARG A 281 -13.63 -19.02 -11.82
N PHE A 282 -12.82 -17.99 -12.03
CA PHE A 282 -13.25 -16.84 -12.82
C PHE A 282 -13.38 -17.20 -14.31
N ARG A 283 -14.55 -16.90 -14.90
CA ARG A 283 -14.78 -17.04 -16.35
C ARG A 283 -14.80 -15.68 -17.04
N SER A 284 -15.84 -14.91 -16.72
CA SER A 284 -16.10 -13.55 -17.20
C SER A 284 -16.86 -12.79 -16.12
N CYS A 285 -16.78 -11.46 -16.15
CA CYS A 285 -17.58 -10.65 -15.24
C CYS A 285 -18.96 -10.39 -15.83
N SER A 286 -20.01 -10.75 -15.09
CA SER A 286 -21.41 -10.46 -15.45
C SER A 286 -21.75 -8.97 -15.51
N TYR A 287 -20.86 -8.10 -14.99
CA TYR A 287 -21.03 -6.65 -14.95
C TYR A 287 -20.01 -5.91 -15.83
N GLY A 288 -19.44 -6.57 -16.84
CA GLY A 288 -18.64 -5.92 -17.88
C GLY A 288 -17.15 -5.73 -17.57
N LEU A 289 -16.64 -6.22 -16.45
CA LEU A 289 -15.20 -6.19 -16.17
C LEU A 289 -14.43 -7.18 -17.06
N THR A 290 -13.37 -6.69 -17.72
CA THR A 290 -12.51 -7.50 -18.61
C THR A 290 -11.61 -8.47 -17.82
N LEU A 291 -11.25 -8.09 -16.60
CA LEU A 291 -10.44 -8.84 -15.64
C LEU A 291 -11.21 -9.02 -14.32
N PRO A 292 -10.90 -10.05 -13.50
CA PRO A 292 -11.51 -10.17 -12.18
C PRO A 292 -11.09 -8.99 -11.30
N CYS A 293 -12.04 -8.39 -10.59
CA CYS A 293 -11.74 -7.42 -9.53
C CYS A 293 -11.00 -8.10 -8.37
N ASP A 294 -10.37 -7.29 -7.50
CA ASP A 294 -9.56 -7.84 -6.40
C ASP A 294 -10.38 -8.65 -5.40
N TYR A 295 -11.64 -8.24 -5.16
CA TYR A 295 -12.56 -9.01 -4.33
C TYR A 295 -12.82 -10.40 -4.91
N ALA A 296 -13.09 -10.49 -6.21
CA ALA A 296 -13.29 -11.78 -6.88
C ALA A 296 -12.02 -12.65 -6.80
N ARG A 297 -10.83 -12.08 -7.00
CA ARG A 297 -9.57 -12.84 -6.85
C ARG A 297 -9.43 -13.43 -5.44
N GLN A 298 -9.74 -12.65 -4.39
CA GLN A 298 -9.69 -13.14 -3.02
C GLN A 298 -10.77 -14.20 -2.72
N VAL A 299 -11.98 -14.05 -3.25
CA VAL A 299 -13.03 -15.08 -3.13
C VAL A 299 -12.62 -16.36 -3.85
N GLU A 300 -11.94 -16.30 -4.99
CA GLU A 300 -11.40 -17.47 -5.69
C GLU A 300 -10.40 -18.24 -4.82
N PHE A 301 -9.47 -17.56 -4.14
CA PHE A 301 -8.58 -18.19 -3.16
C PHE A 301 -9.31 -18.82 -1.98
N LEU A 302 -10.35 -18.13 -1.49
CA LEU A 302 -11.16 -18.62 -0.38
C LEU A 302 -11.89 -19.90 -0.80
N GLN A 303 -12.57 -19.90 -1.94
CA GLN A 303 -13.27 -21.08 -2.47
C GLN A 303 -12.31 -22.25 -2.75
N GLY A 304 -11.08 -21.98 -3.20
CA GLY A 304 -10.05 -23.01 -3.34
C GLY A 304 -9.64 -23.67 -2.02
N SER A 305 -9.73 -22.94 -0.90
CA SER A 305 -9.46 -23.47 0.45
C SER A 305 -10.70 -24.11 1.10
N TYR A 306 -11.88 -23.87 0.53
CA TYR A 306 -13.18 -24.33 1.02
C TYR A 306 -13.99 -24.93 -0.15
N PRO A 307 -13.58 -26.09 -0.69
CA PRO A 307 -14.19 -26.68 -1.88
C PRO A 307 -15.64 -27.20 -1.69
N GLY A 308 -16.14 -27.20 -0.46
CA GLY A 308 -17.45 -27.71 -0.08
C GLY A 308 -17.36 -28.87 0.91
N VAL A 309 -18.48 -29.14 1.59
CA VAL A 309 -18.57 -30.20 2.62
C VAL A 309 -18.25 -31.57 2.02
N GLU A 310 -18.86 -31.94 0.88
CA GLU A 310 -18.66 -33.26 0.27
C GLU A 310 -17.22 -33.48 -0.20
N GLU A 311 -16.62 -32.52 -0.90
CA GLU A 311 -15.24 -32.66 -1.37
C GLU A 311 -14.25 -32.70 -0.18
N SER A 312 -14.47 -31.87 0.84
CA SER A 312 -13.65 -31.87 2.04
C SER A 312 -13.79 -33.17 2.83
N LEU A 313 -15.00 -33.71 2.91
CA LEU A 313 -15.30 -34.99 3.56
C LEU A 313 -14.59 -36.12 2.81
N GLN A 314 -14.70 -36.18 1.48
CA GLN A 314 -14.03 -37.20 0.68
C GLN A 314 -12.51 -37.14 0.87
N ARG A 315 -11.91 -35.95 0.84
CA ARG A 315 -10.47 -35.76 1.09
C ARG A 315 -10.07 -36.25 2.48
N ALA A 316 -10.84 -35.92 3.51
CA ALA A 316 -10.57 -36.34 4.89
C ALA A 316 -10.77 -37.86 5.08
N MET A 317 -11.81 -38.44 4.47
CA MET A 317 -12.07 -39.88 4.50
C MET A 317 -10.96 -40.68 3.80
N ASN A 318 -10.49 -40.22 2.63
CA ASN A 318 -9.35 -40.85 1.94
C ASN A 318 -8.10 -40.91 2.84
N VAL A 319 -7.86 -39.86 3.64
CA VAL A 319 -6.75 -39.85 4.61
C VAL A 319 -7.03 -40.78 5.78
N ALA A 320 -8.24 -40.78 6.33
CA ALA A 320 -8.64 -41.70 7.41
C ALA A 320 -8.47 -43.16 6.99
N GLU A 321 -8.89 -43.53 5.78
CA GLU A 321 -8.74 -44.86 5.19
C GLU A 321 -7.27 -45.24 5.04
N ARG A 322 -6.43 -44.34 4.51
CA ARG A 322 -4.98 -44.57 4.40
C ARG A 322 -4.33 -44.80 5.76
N ILE A 323 -4.74 -44.04 6.78
CA ILE A 323 -4.24 -44.17 8.15
C ILE A 323 -4.72 -45.47 8.80
N TYR A 324 -5.95 -45.87 8.54
CA TYR A 324 -6.54 -47.06 9.14
C TYR A 324 -6.01 -48.35 8.50
N HIS A 325 -5.94 -48.42 7.16
CA HIS A 325 -5.62 -49.62 6.39
C HIS A 325 -4.18 -49.66 5.86
N ALA A 326 -3.63 -48.53 5.40
CA ALA A 326 -2.39 -48.49 4.62
C ALA A 326 -1.17 -48.00 5.42
N SER A 327 -1.33 -47.73 6.72
CA SER A 327 -0.24 -47.27 7.56
C SER A 327 0.72 -48.41 7.91
N GLN A 328 2.03 -48.17 7.77
CA GLN A 328 3.05 -49.13 8.16
C GLN A 328 3.37 -49.01 9.66
N GLY A 329 3.83 -50.09 10.28
CA GLY A 329 4.24 -50.11 11.68
C GLY A 329 5.56 -49.39 11.91
N GLY A 330 5.59 -48.56 12.94
CA GLY A 330 6.74 -47.83 13.44
C GLY A 330 7.18 -48.29 14.84
N PRO A 331 8.23 -47.67 15.41
CA PRO A 331 8.61 -47.85 16.80
C PRO A 331 7.44 -47.56 17.76
N ASP A 332 7.42 -48.22 18.92
CA ASP A 332 6.46 -47.95 20.00
C ASP A 332 4.97 -48.03 19.58
N GLY A 333 4.66 -48.87 18.59
CA GLY A 333 3.30 -49.04 18.08
C GLY A 333 2.79 -47.85 17.27
N GLN A 334 3.66 -46.89 16.93
CA GLN A 334 3.31 -45.82 16.01
C GLN A 334 3.01 -46.38 14.63
N ARG A 335 2.25 -45.60 13.87
CA ARG A 335 1.90 -45.86 12.48
C ARG A 335 2.43 -44.72 11.64
N PHE A 336 2.79 -45.00 10.39
CA PHE A 336 3.15 -43.94 9.46
C PHE A 336 2.54 -44.10 8.08
N VAL A 337 2.32 -42.95 7.44
CA VAL A 337 1.95 -42.84 6.02
C VAL A 337 2.97 -41.96 5.34
N GLU A 338 3.55 -42.48 4.28
CA GLU A 338 4.35 -41.67 3.37
C GLU A 338 3.44 -41.03 2.32
N VAL A 339 3.64 -39.73 2.13
CA VAL A 339 2.95 -38.95 1.11
C VAL A 339 4.03 -38.40 0.18
N GLU A 340 3.98 -38.83 -1.07
CA GLU A 340 4.76 -38.24 -2.14
C GLU A 340 3.83 -37.39 -3.00
N GLY A 341 4.19 -36.13 -3.22
CA GLY A 341 3.32 -35.23 -3.94
C GLY A 341 3.83 -33.81 -4.12
N HIS A 342 3.06 -33.03 -4.86
CA HIS A 342 3.24 -31.58 -4.95
C HIS A 342 2.73 -30.89 -3.68
N GLU A 343 3.15 -29.64 -3.45
CA GLU A 343 2.78 -28.83 -2.28
C GLU A 343 1.26 -28.79 -2.01
N GLU A 344 0.45 -28.76 -3.07
CA GLU A 344 -1.01 -28.77 -2.98
C GLU A 344 -1.56 -30.09 -2.38
N GLU A 345 -0.95 -31.23 -2.71
CA GLU A 345 -1.35 -32.54 -2.19
C GLU A 345 -0.94 -32.71 -0.73
N LEU A 346 0.27 -32.24 -0.38
CA LEU A 346 0.77 -32.25 0.99
C LEU A 346 -0.08 -31.37 1.90
N THR A 347 -0.39 -30.15 1.46
CA THR A 347 -1.26 -29.22 2.19
C THR A 347 -2.67 -29.80 2.36
N SER A 348 -3.21 -30.43 1.32
CA SER A 348 -4.52 -31.10 1.40
C SER A 348 -4.52 -32.26 2.40
N PHE A 349 -3.40 -32.99 2.51
CA PHE A 349 -3.25 -34.08 3.49
C PHE A 349 -3.20 -33.52 4.92
N GLU A 350 -2.44 -32.45 5.14
CA GLU A 350 -2.36 -31.77 6.45
C GLU A 350 -3.71 -31.21 6.90
N TYR A 351 -4.48 -30.58 6.00
CA TYR A 351 -5.83 -30.10 6.34
C TYR A 351 -6.75 -31.25 6.77
N ALA A 352 -6.67 -32.40 6.10
CA ALA A 352 -7.40 -33.59 6.50
C ALA A 352 -6.97 -34.11 7.87
N LEU A 353 -5.65 -34.16 8.16
CA LEU A 353 -5.14 -34.53 9.48
C LEU A 353 -5.70 -33.64 10.59
N VAL A 354 -5.73 -32.32 10.37
CA VAL A 354 -6.30 -31.37 11.34
C VAL A 354 -7.77 -31.70 11.62
N ARG A 355 -8.59 -32.01 10.60
CA ARG A 355 -10.00 -32.39 10.81
C ARG A 355 -10.13 -33.71 11.58
N LEU A 356 -9.28 -34.68 11.27
CA LEU A 356 -9.23 -35.96 11.98
C LEU A 356 -8.82 -35.80 13.45
N MET A 357 -7.90 -34.87 13.74
CA MET A 357 -7.54 -34.52 15.11
C MET A 357 -8.67 -33.82 15.87
N GLN A 358 -9.41 -32.93 15.20
CA GLN A 358 -10.53 -32.21 15.81
C GLN A 358 -11.63 -33.16 16.30
N ILE A 359 -11.95 -34.19 15.52
CA ILE A 359 -12.92 -35.22 15.95
C ILE A 359 -12.31 -36.25 16.91
N GLY A 360 -10.99 -36.27 17.09
CA GLY A 360 -10.30 -37.21 17.98
C GLY A 360 -9.99 -38.57 17.37
N PHE A 361 -10.01 -38.69 16.04
CA PHE A 361 -9.51 -39.88 15.34
C PHE A 361 -7.99 -40.03 15.52
N LEU A 362 -7.29 -38.90 15.58
CA LEU A 362 -5.86 -38.79 15.88
C LEU A 362 -5.65 -37.84 17.07
N GLU A 363 -4.67 -38.14 17.93
CA GLU A 363 -4.30 -37.26 19.05
C GLU A 363 -3.19 -36.28 18.68
N ALA A 364 -2.22 -36.74 17.89
CA ALA A 364 -1.08 -35.97 17.41
C ALA A 364 -0.52 -36.62 16.14
N TYR A 365 0.32 -35.86 15.43
CA TYR A 365 1.19 -36.39 14.39
C TYR A 365 2.56 -35.70 14.44
N THR A 366 3.59 -36.37 13.96
CA THR A 366 4.90 -35.78 13.68
C THR A 366 5.23 -35.95 12.20
N VAL A 367 6.07 -35.06 11.68
CA VAL A 367 6.46 -35.04 10.26
C VAL A 367 7.96 -35.26 10.17
N GLU A 368 8.35 -36.26 9.40
CA GLU A 368 9.73 -36.51 9.00
C GLU A 368 9.89 -36.15 7.52
N TYR A 369 10.83 -35.23 7.23
CA TYR A 369 11.09 -34.73 5.89
C TYR A 369 12.12 -35.62 5.20
N LEU A 370 11.66 -36.60 4.41
CA LEU A 370 12.55 -37.51 3.66
C LEU A 370 13.13 -36.81 2.41
N SER A 371 12.34 -35.98 1.75
CA SER A 371 12.76 -35.11 0.64
C SER A 371 11.78 -33.93 0.48
N GLN A 372 12.05 -33.01 -0.46
CA GLN A 372 11.15 -31.87 -0.73
C GLN A 372 9.74 -32.27 -1.20
N ARG A 373 9.53 -33.50 -1.67
CA ARG A 373 8.22 -33.99 -2.15
C ARG A 373 7.72 -35.21 -1.40
N ARG A 374 8.54 -35.79 -0.53
CA ARG A 374 8.22 -37.01 0.18
C ARG A 374 8.34 -36.74 1.67
N LEU A 375 7.20 -36.74 2.34
CA LEU A 375 7.11 -36.62 3.78
C LEU A 375 6.56 -37.90 4.37
N ARG A 376 7.05 -38.23 5.56
CA ARG A 376 6.52 -39.33 6.37
C ARG A 376 5.81 -38.73 7.57
N PHE A 377 4.51 -38.99 7.64
CA PHE A 377 3.67 -38.58 8.75
C PHE A 377 3.55 -39.74 9.72
N TRP A 378 4.00 -39.54 10.95
CA TRP A 378 3.92 -40.50 12.04
C TRP A 378 2.77 -40.13 12.96
N PHE A 379 2.06 -41.12 13.48
CA PHE A 379 0.94 -40.92 14.39
C PHE A 379 0.75 -42.12 15.32
N PRO A 380 0.21 -41.91 16.53
CA PRO A 380 -0.28 -42.99 17.38
C PRO A 380 -1.40 -43.79 16.67
N PRO A 381 -1.71 -45.02 17.14
CA PRO A 381 -2.85 -45.78 16.61
C PRO A 381 -4.15 -44.95 16.62
N PRO A 382 -4.92 -44.95 15.51
CA PRO A 382 -6.14 -44.17 15.43
C PRO A 382 -7.16 -44.67 16.45
N LYS A 383 -7.85 -43.74 17.12
CA LYS A 383 -8.87 -44.05 18.14
C LYS A 383 -10.25 -43.86 17.54
N ILE A 384 -10.96 -44.97 17.30
CA ILE A 384 -12.34 -44.93 16.81
C ILE A 384 -13.27 -45.19 17.99
N SER A 385 -13.85 -44.12 18.52
CA SER A 385 -14.78 -44.17 19.65
C SER A 385 -15.91 -43.18 19.42
N ARG A 386 -17.13 -43.72 19.22
CA ARG A 386 -18.34 -42.89 19.08
C ARG A 386 -18.49 -41.92 20.25
N ARG A 387 -18.22 -42.39 21.47
CA ARG A 387 -18.26 -41.57 22.68
C ARG A 387 -17.27 -40.41 22.61
N THR A 388 -16.02 -40.67 22.22
CA THR A 388 -14.99 -39.64 22.11
C THR A 388 -15.31 -38.62 21.01
N PHE A 389 -15.83 -39.08 19.87
CA PHE A 389 -16.25 -38.21 18.78
C PHE A 389 -17.42 -37.32 19.22
N GLU A 390 -18.41 -37.90 19.90
CA GLU A 390 -19.55 -37.17 20.42
C GLU A 390 -19.13 -36.13 21.49
N GLU A 391 -18.24 -36.50 22.42
CA GLU A 391 -17.69 -35.58 23.43
C GLU A 391 -16.98 -34.39 22.77
N ARG A 392 -16.11 -34.64 21.79
CA ARG A 392 -15.38 -33.59 21.07
C ARG A 392 -16.29 -32.72 20.20
N LEU A 393 -17.23 -33.32 19.48
CA LEU A 393 -18.19 -32.59 18.67
C LEU A 393 -19.16 -31.79 19.52
N ARG A 394 -19.62 -32.33 20.66
CA ARG A 394 -20.47 -31.59 21.60
C ARG A 394 -19.75 -30.37 22.14
N ALA A 395 -18.49 -30.51 22.54
CA ALA A 395 -17.65 -29.37 22.95
C ALA A 395 -17.58 -28.34 21.82
N PHE A 396 -17.19 -28.77 20.62
CA PHE A 396 -17.09 -27.90 19.45
C PHE A 396 -18.42 -27.21 19.07
N LEU A 397 -19.55 -27.94 19.07
CA LEU A 397 -20.86 -27.41 18.70
C LEU A 397 -21.40 -26.43 19.76
N ALA A 398 -21.26 -26.74 21.04
CA ALA A 398 -21.63 -25.84 22.13
C ALA A 398 -20.87 -24.51 22.03
N GLU A 399 -19.59 -24.56 21.68
CA GLU A 399 -18.74 -23.39 21.47
C GLU A 399 -19.21 -22.50 20.31
N THR A 400 -19.93 -23.06 19.34
CA THR A 400 -20.49 -22.29 18.21
C THR A 400 -21.87 -21.69 18.51
N ARG A 401 -22.28 -21.63 19.78
CA ARG A 401 -23.57 -21.08 20.25
C ARG A 401 -24.81 -21.77 19.65
N LEU A 402 -24.72 -23.06 19.38
CA LEU A 402 -25.91 -23.85 19.05
C LEU A 402 -26.75 -24.05 20.31
N GLY A 403 -28.08 -23.93 20.18
CA GLY A 403 -29.00 -24.38 21.23
C GLY A 403 -28.85 -25.89 21.46
N VAL A 404 -29.00 -26.32 22.71
CA VAL A 404 -28.79 -27.71 23.13
C VAL A 404 -29.61 -28.68 22.27
N GLU A 405 -30.88 -28.39 22.02
CA GLU A 405 -31.75 -29.24 21.20
C GLU A 405 -31.23 -29.43 19.76
N VAL A 406 -30.76 -28.35 19.13
CA VAL A 406 -30.21 -28.39 17.78
C VAL A 406 -28.91 -29.19 17.73
N MET A 407 -28.07 -29.02 18.77
CA MET A 407 -26.82 -29.77 18.91
C MET A 407 -27.08 -31.27 19.04
N GLU A 408 -28.00 -31.66 19.92
CA GLU A 408 -28.39 -33.07 20.11
C GLU A 408 -28.94 -33.67 18.82
N LYS A 409 -29.78 -32.92 18.09
CA LYS A 409 -30.30 -33.35 16.78
C LYS A 409 -29.19 -33.53 15.74
N ARG A 410 -28.15 -32.69 15.75
CA ARG A 410 -26.99 -32.84 14.83
C ARG A 410 -26.10 -34.02 15.18
N LEU A 411 -26.07 -34.47 16.43
CA LEU A 411 -25.29 -35.62 16.88
C LEU A 411 -25.99 -36.97 16.61
N GLU A 412 -27.31 -36.98 16.39
CA GLU A 412 -28.08 -38.19 16.08
C GLU A 412 -27.49 -39.09 14.98
N PRO A 413 -27.05 -38.56 13.82
CA PRO A 413 -26.43 -39.38 12.77
C PRO A 413 -25.20 -40.16 13.26
N LEU A 414 -24.40 -39.59 14.15
CA LEU A 414 -23.22 -40.25 14.74
C LEU A 414 -23.63 -41.36 15.72
N ARG A 415 -24.70 -41.16 16.49
CA ARG A 415 -25.22 -42.19 17.41
C ARG A 415 -25.73 -43.42 16.65
N ARG A 416 -26.35 -43.17 15.49
CA ARG A 416 -26.88 -44.19 14.58
C ARG A 416 -25.83 -44.79 13.63
N ALA A 417 -24.56 -44.40 13.76
CA ALA A 417 -23.50 -44.95 12.94
C ALA A 417 -23.43 -46.49 13.06
N SER A 418 -23.22 -47.15 11.91
CA SER A 418 -23.19 -48.60 11.79
C SER A 418 -22.06 -49.21 12.61
N ALA A 419 -22.39 -50.18 13.45
CA ALA A 419 -21.40 -50.97 14.18
C ALA A 419 -20.58 -51.90 13.26
N GLY A 420 -21.06 -52.17 12.04
CA GLY A 420 -20.42 -53.09 11.09
C GLY A 420 -19.32 -52.45 10.23
N ASN A 421 -19.27 -51.12 10.13
CA ASN A 421 -18.22 -50.40 9.41
C ASN A 421 -17.43 -49.51 10.39
N PRO A 422 -16.16 -49.85 10.71
CA PRO A 422 -15.33 -49.07 11.63
C PRO A 422 -15.18 -47.59 11.25
N LEU A 423 -15.25 -47.24 9.97
CA LEU A 423 -15.07 -45.86 9.50
C LEU A 423 -16.39 -45.08 9.37
N ASP A 424 -17.56 -45.71 9.48
CA ASP A 424 -18.84 -45.00 9.41
C ASP A 424 -19.00 -43.94 10.52
N PRO A 425 -18.65 -44.23 11.80
CA PRO A 425 -18.59 -43.19 12.83
C PRO A 425 -17.66 -42.02 12.50
N VAL A 426 -16.55 -42.27 11.80
CA VAL A 426 -15.58 -41.24 11.39
C VAL A 426 -16.19 -40.34 10.33
N GLU A 427 -16.85 -40.92 9.33
CA GLU A 427 -17.57 -40.19 8.27
C GLU A 427 -18.65 -39.28 8.86
N LYS A 428 -19.52 -39.82 9.73
CA LYS A 428 -20.58 -39.03 10.38
C LYS A 428 -20.00 -37.91 11.22
N ALA A 429 -18.94 -38.17 11.98
CA ALA A 429 -18.29 -37.16 12.81
C ALA A 429 -17.65 -36.03 11.97
N LEU A 430 -16.93 -36.39 10.90
CA LEU A 430 -16.34 -35.43 9.96
C LEU A 430 -17.40 -34.59 9.27
N ARG A 431 -18.51 -35.20 8.83
CA ARG A 431 -19.62 -34.48 8.21
C ARG A 431 -20.19 -33.42 9.14
N ILE A 432 -20.51 -33.77 10.40
CA ILE A 432 -21.02 -32.83 11.40
C ILE A 432 -20.04 -31.67 11.62
N LEU A 433 -18.75 -31.98 11.77
CA LEU A 433 -17.70 -30.97 11.93
C LEU A 433 -17.65 -30.04 10.72
N LEU A 434 -17.57 -30.60 9.51
CA LEU A 434 -17.41 -29.86 8.27
C LEU A 434 -18.63 -28.98 7.98
N GLU A 435 -19.85 -29.51 8.08
CA GLU A 435 -21.07 -28.72 7.93
C GLU A 435 -21.02 -27.48 8.81
N ARG A 436 -20.64 -27.65 10.08
CA ARG A 436 -20.58 -26.51 11.01
C ARG A 436 -19.44 -25.54 10.69
N VAL A 437 -18.27 -26.03 10.28
CA VAL A 437 -17.15 -25.18 9.83
C VAL A 437 -17.57 -24.33 8.63
N TYR A 438 -18.27 -24.92 7.66
CA TYR A 438 -18.76 -24.19 6.49
C TYR A 438 -19.90 -23.22 6.83
N GLU A 439 -20.76 -23.52 7.80
CA GLU A 439 -21.80 -22.60 8.29
C GLU A 439 -21.25 -21.38 9.05
N THR A 440 -20.03 -21.45 9.60
CA THR A 440 -19.50 -20.44 10.52
C THR A 440 -18.25 -19.75 10.00
N VAL A 441 -17.20 -20.53 9.69
CA VAL A 441 -15.88 -20.01 9.32
C VAL A 441 -15.91 -19.40 7.93
N TYR A 442 -16.56 -20.05 6.97
CA TYR A 442 -16.61 -19.54 5.60
C TYR A 442 -17.34 -18.17 5.51
N PRO A 443 -18.54 -17.98 6.07
CA PRO A 443 -19.17 -16.66 6.16
C PRO A 443 -18.33 -15.63 6.92
N MET A 444 -17.65 -16.02 8.00
CA MET A 444 -16.73 -15.12 8.71
C MET A 444 -15.59 -14.65 7.79
N ARG A 445 -15.00 -15.54 7.00
CA ARG A 445 -13.93 -15.20 6.04
C ARG A 445 -14.44 -14.28 4.91
N ILE A 446 -15.66 -14.48 4.44
CA ILE A 446 -16.33 -13.56 3.52
C ILE A 446 -16.51 -12.19 4.18
N GLN A 447 -16.96 -12.16 5.44
CA GLN A 447 -17.11 -10.90 6.18
C GLN A 447 -15.78 -10.16 6.35
N MET A 448 -14.67 -10.86 6.59
CA MET A 448 -13.33 -10.24 6.63
C MET A 448 -12.97 -9.54 5.31
N LEU A 449 -13.34 -10.12 4.16
CA LEU A 449 -13.15 -9.50 2.85
C LEU A 449 -14.07 -8.29 2.65
N ARG A 450 -15.33 -8.38 3.09
CA ARG A 450 -16.28 -7.27 3.08
C ARG A 450 -15.77 -6.09 3.90
N ASN A 451 -15.26 -6.34 5.09
CA ASN A 451 -14.69 -5.30 5.95
C ASN A 451 -13.55 -4.55 5.25
N LEU A 452 -12.72 -5.25 4.46
CA LEU A 452 -11.65 -4.59 3.67
C LEU A 452 -12.22 -3.76 2.51
N ILE A 453 -13.30 -4.21 1.86
CA ILE A 453 -14.02 -3.39 0.88
C ILE A 453 -14.64 -2.16 1.54
N GLU A 454 -15.27 -2.30 2.71
CA GLU A 454 -15.84 -1.16 3.42
C GLU A 454 -14.77 -0.17 3.87
N TYR A 455 -13.60 -0.65 4.28
CA TYR A 455 -12.42 0.18 4.52
C TYR A 455 -12.01 0.95 3.25
N ALA A 456 -11.93 0.25 2.11
CA ALA A 456 -11.55 0.87 0.85
C ALA A 456 -12.53 1.96 0.39
N LEU A 457 -13.83 1.74 0.63
CA LEU A 457 -14.93 2.65 0.26
C LEU A 457 -15.33 3.65 1.36
N SER A 458 -14.61 3.68 2.48
CA SER A 458 -14.94 4.49 3.65
C SER A 458 -15.08 5.99 3.33
N THR A 459 -14.32 6.47 2.34
CA THR A 459 -14.29 7.85 1.88
C THR A 459 -15.56 8.24 1.13
N GLU A 460 -16.06 7.36 0.25
CA GLU A 460 -17.37 7.49 -0.40
C GLU A 460 -18.53 7.51 0.62
N ARG A 461 -18.28 7.00 1.83
CA ARG A 461 -19.26 6.93 2.94
C ARG A 461 -19.03 7.99 4.02
N ASN A 462 -18.14 8.97 3.81
CA ASN A 462 -17.80 10.02 4.79
C ASN A 462 -17.38 9.45 6.16
N ARG A 463 -16.65 8.32 6.17
CA ARG A 463 -16.12 7.68 7.37
C ARG A 463 -14.60 7.69 7.36
N CYS A 464 -14.01 7.88 8.54
CA CYS A 464 -12.57 7.81 8.70
C CYS A 464 -12.05 6.36 8.55
N ARG A 465 -11.10 6.13 7.63
CA ARG A 465 -10.44 4.83 7.43
C ARG A 465 -9.85 4.24 8.71
N ARG A 466 -9.25 5.09 9.53
CA ARG A 466 -8.63 4.71 10.79
C ARG A 466 -9.65 4.25 11.82
N LEU A 467 -10.85 4.85 11.84
CA LEU A 467 -11.95 4.34 12.65
C LEU A 467 -12.41 2.97 12.16
N VAL A 468 -12.53 2.77 10.85
CA VAL A 468 -12.90 1.46 10.30
C VAL A 468 -11.88 0.40 10.73
N LEU A 469 -10.57 0.70 10.65
CA LEU A 469 -9.51 -0.19 11.14
C LEU A 469 -9.65 -0.46 12.65
N ARG A 470 -9.73 0.59 13.46
CA ARG A 470 -9.82 0.45 14.92
C ARG A 470 -11.09 -0.26 15.35
N SER A 471 -12.20 -0.11 14.63
CA SER A 471 -13.48 -0.77 14.93
C SER A 471 -13.44 -2.29 14.99
N ILE A 472 -12.40 -2.89 14.40
CA ILE A 472 -12.19 -4.33 14.39
C ILE A 472 -11.35 -4.82 15.57
N PHE A 473 -10.43 -3.98 16.07
CA PHE A 473 -9.40 -4.39 17.03
C PHE A 473 -9.58 -3.76 18.41
N ASP A 474 -10.20 -2.59 18.50
CA ASP A 474 -10.38 -1.84 19.74
C ASP A 474 -11.82 -2.00 20.25
N ASP A 475 -11.96 -2.34 21.53
CA ASP A 475 -13.26 -2.45 22.20
C ASP A 475 -13.87 -1.06 22.51
N GLN A 476 -13.04 -0.02 22.60
CA GLN A 476 -13.46 1.37 22.78
C GLN A 476 -13.07 2.19 21.55
N LEU A 477 -14.08 2.70 20.86
CA LEU A 477 -13.88 3.51 19.67
C LEU A 477 -14.03 4.99 19.98
N PRO A 478 -13.28 5.84 19.27
CA PRO A 478 -13.60 7.25 19.21
C PRO A 478 -15.02 7.46 18.64
N PRO A 479 -15.63 8.63 18.90
CA PRO A 479 -16.90 9.03 18.29
C PRO A 479 -16.92 8.85 16.75
N ASP A 480 -18.09 8.58 16.17
CA ASP A 480 -18.24 8.34 14.72
C ASP A 480 -17.89 9.56 13.84
N ASP A 481 -17.90 10.76 14.43
CA ASP A 481 -17.45 12.00 13.82
C ASP A 481 -15.92 12.19 13.89
N TYR A 482 -15.17 11.31 14.58
CA TYR A 482 -13.72 11.39 14.65
C TYR A 482 -13.08 11.34 13.25
N ARG A 483 -12.17 12.29 13.02
CA ARG A 483 -11.43 12.47 11.76
C ARG A 483 -9.95 12.26 12.08
N CYS A 484 -9.35 11.25 11.46
CA CYS A 484 -7.95 10.93 11.76
C CYS A 484 -6.92 11.76 11.01
N GLY A 485 -7.29 12.73 10.15
CA GLY A 485 -6.37 13.65 9.46
C GLY A 485 -5.19 13.06 8.68
N PHE A 486 -5.11 11.73 8.55
CA PHE A 486 -3.97 11.00 7.98
C PHE A 486 -4.37 10.00 6.89
N CYS A 487 -5.66 9.91 6.59
CA CYS A 487 -6.18 9.17 5.44
C CYS A 487 -6.75 10.16 4.42
N ASP A 488 -6.63 9.84 3.13
CA ASP A 488 -6.97 10.72 2.00
C ASP A 488 -8.38 11.35 2.03
N VAL A 489 -9.26 10.91 2.93
CA VAL A 489 -10.42 11.69 3.36
C VAL A 489 -10.51 11.64 4.89
N CYS A 490 -10.23 12.78 5.55
CA CYS A 490 -10.70 13.26 6.87
C CYS A 490 -9.82 14.45 7.40
N GLU A 491 -9.85 15.65 6.78
CA GLU A 491 -9.27 16.97 7.22
C GLU A 491 -10.06 17.55 8.44
N PRO A 492 -9.66 18.55 9.31
CA PRO A 492 -8.67 19.65 9.20
C PRO A 492 -7.96 20.09 10.54
N SER A 493 -7.40 19.22 11.38
CA SER A 493 -6.76 19.70 12.64
C SER A 493 -5.55 18.91 13.18
N LEU A 494 -4.87 18.12 12.35
CA LEU A 494 -3.77 17.29 12.85
C LEU A 494 -2.38 17.91 12.66
N ALA A 495 -1.88 18.42 13.79
CA ALA A 495 -0.49 18.75 14.03
C ALA A 495 0.33 17.47 14.23
N PHE A 496 1.24 17.22 13.29
CA PHE A 496 2.42 16.41 13.55
C PHE A 496 3.59 17.31 13.97
N PRO A 497 4.55 16.82 14.77
CA PRO A 497 5.84 17.48 15.00
C PRO A 497 6.81 17.42 13.78
N VAL A 498 6.34 16.99 12.61
CA VAL A 498 7.10 16.92 11.36
C VAL A 498 6.18 17.36 10.21
N PRO A 499 6.62 18.19 9.24
CA PRO A 499 5.76 18.75 8.20
C PRO A 499 5.19 17.59 7.37
N GLY A 500 3.86 17.47 7.33
CA GLY A 500 3.15 16.29 6.85
C GLY A 500 3.21 16.03 5.34
N ALA A 501 2.44 15.02 4.93
CA ALA A 501 2.32 14.54 3.57
C ALA A 501 1.59 15.53 2.65
N LEU A 502 2.25 16.00 1.59
CA LEU A 502 1.67 16.87 0.57
C LEU A 502 0.89 16.07 -0.49
N VAL A 503 -0.41 16.32 -0.59
CA VAL A 503 -1.34 15.72 -1.57
C VAL A 503 -1.33 16.49 -2.90
N LEU A 504 -1.51 15.77 -4.02
CA LEU A 504 -1.56 16.29 -5.39
C LEU A 504 -2.78 17.19 -5.67
N PRO A 505 -2.65 18.29 -6.45
CA PRO A 505 -3.73 19.25 -6.73
C PRO A 505 -4.94 18.74 -7.49
N ARG A 506 -4.83 17.61 -8.20
CA ARG A 506 -5.93 17.09 -9.04
C ARG A 506 -7.15 16.62 -8.25
N GLU A 507 -7.01 16.48 -6.93
CA GLU A 507 -8.06 16.00 -6.02
C GLU A 507 -8.51 17.08 -5.00
N ALA A 508 -8.01 18.33 -5.09
CA ALA A 508 -8.38 19.40 -4.16
C ALA A 508 -9.76 20.01 -4.51
N GLU A 509 -10.70 19.95 -3.56
CA GLU A 509 -12.01 20.59 -3.66
C GLU A 509 -11.92 22.11 -3.37
N PRO A 510 -12.88 22.94 -3.83
CA PRO A 510 -12.87 24.40 -3.67
C PRO A 510 -12.61 24.89 -2.23
N GLU A 511 -13.13 24.17 -1.25
CA GLU A 511 -12.98 24.47 0.17
C GLU A 511 -11.54 24.31 0.67
N GLU A 512 -10.76 23.39 0.05
CA GLU A 512 -9.37 23.13 0.39
C GLU A 512 -8.44 24.24 -0.14
N ILE A 513 -8.72 24.76 -1.34
CA ILE A 513 -8.02 25.93 -1.89
C ILE A 513 -8.22 27.12 -0.95
N VAL A 514 -9.46 27.35 -0.50
CA VAL A 514 -9.81 28.45 0.40
C VAL A 514 -9.15 28.32 1.78
N ARG A 515 -9.01 27.09 2.29
CA ARG A 515 -8.34 26.81 3.58
C ARG A 515 -6.85 27.14 3.51
N ARG A 516 -6.15 26.67 2.46
CA ARG A 516 -4.71 26.86 2.25
C ARG A 516 -4.29 28.31 2.08
N LEU A 517 -5.17 29.16 1.55
CA LEU A 517 -4.89 30.60 1.47
C LEU A 517 -4.54 31.20 2.83
N SER A 518 -5.18 30.73 3.91
CA SER A 518 -4.96 31.32 5.25
C SER A 518 -3.57 31.02 5.80
N SER A 519 -3.05 29.79 5.58
CA SER A 519 -1.67 29.43 5.98
C SER A 519 -0.64 30.04 5.03
N PHE A 520 -0.92 30.04 3.74
CA PHE A 520 -0.06 30.60 2.72
C PHE A 520 0.15 32.12 2.89
N PHE A 521 -0.88 32.86 3.31
CA PHE A 521 -0.74 34.28 3.62
C PHE A 521 0.13 34.54 4.86
N GLN A 522 0.21 33.58 5.78
CA GLN A 522 1.07 33.67 6.97
C GLN A 522 2.51 33.21 6.68
N SER A 523 2.71 32.29 5.74
CA SER A 523 4.00 31.70 5.40
C SER A 523 4.10 31.46 3.89
N TRP A 524 4.69 32.42 3.18
CA TRP A 524 4.89 32.38 1.73
C TRP A 524 5.89 31.28 1.31
N SER A 525 5.55 30.54 0.25
CA SER A 525 6.48 29.68 -0.50
C SER A 525 6.15 29.70 -1.98
N GLU A 526 7.18 29.60 -2.82
CA GLU A 526 7.03 29.59 -4.28
C GLU A 526 6.23 28.36 -4.75
N GLU A 527 6.56 27.18 -4.22
CA GLU A 527 5.93 25.93 -4.62
C GLU A 527 4.43 25.93 -4.30
N GLU A 528 4.04 26.47 -3.14
CA GLU A 528 2.62 26.58 -2.77
C GLU A 528 1.88 27.62 -3.62
N ALA A 529 2.55 28.70 -4.02
CA ALA A 529 1.98 29.72 -4.88
C ALA A 529 1.59 29.16 -6.25
N ASP A 530 2.50 28.41 -6.88
CA ASP A 530 2.25 27.74 -8.16
C ASP A 530 1.13 26.72 -8.07
N LEU A 531 1.10 25.94 -6.97
CA LEU A 531 0.04 24.97 -6.71
C LEU A 531 -1.33 25.66 -6.57
N LEU A 532 -1.41 26.76 -5.82
CA LEU A 532 -2.65 27.51 -5.61
C LEU A 532 -3.12 28.20 -6.90
N LEU A 533 -2.23 28.79 -7.69
CA LEU A 533 -2.55 29.41 -8.98
C LEU A 533 -3.06 28.39 -10.00
N SER A 534 -2.44 27.22 -10.07
CA SER A 534 -2.87 26.13 -10.95
C SER A 534 -4.23 25.57 -10.51
N ALA A 535 -4.39 25.26 -9.23
CA ALA A 535 -5.64 24.71 -8.69
C ALA A 535 -6.82 25.69 -8.83
N ALA A 536 -6.59 26.98 -8.56
CA ALA A 536 -7.60 28.02 -8.72
C ALA A 536 -8.02 28.19 -10.19
N GLY A 537 -7.08 28.09 -11.12
CA GLY A 537 -7.36 28.13 -12.56
C GLY A 537 -8.18 26.93 -13.04
N GLU A 538 -7.78 25.71 -12.67
CA GLU A 538 -8.47 24.47 -13.08
C GLU A 538 -9.90 24.36 -12.54
N ARG A 539 -10.16 24.94 -11.35
CA ARG A 539 -11.47 24.89 -10.68
C ARG A 539 -12.33 26.15 -10.86
N GLY A 540 -11.87 27.13 -11.63
CA GLY A 540 -12.60 28.39 -11.86
C GLY A 540 -12.74 29.29 -10.63
N LEU A 541 -11.81 29.19 -9.68
CA LEU A 541 -11.83 29.92 -8.40
C LEU A 541 -10.91 31.15 -8.38
N SER A 542 -10.25 31.48 -9.49
CA SER A 542 -9.32 32.61 -9.61
C SER A 542 -9.86 33.91 -9.00
N GLN A 543 -11.13 34.25 -9.26
CA GLN A 543 -11.74 35.48 -8.74
C GLN A 543 -11.94 35.43 -7.20
N ALA A 544 -12.31 34.27 -6.65
CA ALA A 544 -12.50 34.10 -5.22
C ALA A 544 -11.16 34.16 -4.45
N VAL A 545 -10.11 33.56 -5.02
CA VAL A 545 -8.75 33.63 -4.48
C VAL A 545 -8.21 35.05 -4.50
N MET A 546 -8.43 35.77 -5.60
CA MET A 546 -8.04 37.18 -5.74
C MET A 546 -8.71 38.05 -4.67
N LEU A 547 -10.05 38.03 -4.57
CA LEU A 547 -10.81 38.83 -3.59
C LEU A 547 -10.38 38.55 -2.14
N ARG A 548 -10.07 37.29 -1.83
CA ARG A 548 -9.62 36.90 -0.49
C ARG A 548 -8.20 37.38 -0.19
N SER A 549 -7.34 37.42 -1.21
CA SER A 549 -5.98 37.99 -1.10
C SER A 549 -6.05 39.49 -0.84
N GLU A 550 -6.92 40.21 -1.56
CA GLU A 550 -7.14 41.65 -1.35
C GLU A 550 -7.70 41.93 0.05
N TYR A 551 -8.73 41.20 0.47
CA TYR A 551 -9.29 41.30 1.82
C TYR A 551 -8.27 41.01 2.91
N TYR A 552 -7.35 40.08 2.69
CA TYR A 552 -6.26 39.80 3.64
C TYR A 552 -5.29 40.99 3.73
N LEU A 553 -4.90 41.57 2.59
CA LEU A 553 -4.01 42.74 2.55
C LEU A 553 -4.61 43.98 3.23
N GLU A 554 -5.93 44.16 3.19
CA GLU A 554 -6.62 45.23 3.93
C GLU A 554 -6.48 45.09 5.45
N ARG A 555 -6.33 43.85 5.95
CA ARG A 555 -6.19 43.55 7.39
C ARG A 555 -4.73 43.43 7.82
N GLU A 556 -3.92 42.77 7.00
CA GLU A 556 -2.51 42.50 7.22
C GLU A 556 -1.74 42.87 5.94
N GLY A 557 -1.34 44.14 5.85
CA GLY A 557 -0.70 44.73 4.68
C GLY A 557 0.75 44.32 4.40
N THR A 558 1.24 43.22 5.00
CA THR A 558 2.63 42.75 4.90
C THR A 558 2.75 41.30 4.38
N SER A 559 1.64 40.65 4.02
CA SER A 559 1.65 39.27 3.56
C SER A 559 2.20 39.13 2.14
N LEU A 560 3.37 38.49 2.00
CA LEU A 560 3.98 38.23 0.69
C LEU A 560 3.08 37.34 -0.18
N GLY A 561 2.50 36.27 0.38
CA GLY A 561 1.61 35.40 -0.37
C GLY A 561 0.34 36.10 -0.84
N ALA A 562 -0.23 36.99 -0.03
CA ALA A 562 -1.38 37.76 -0.45
C ALA A 562 -1.01 38.76 -1.57
N PHE A 563 0.14 39.44 -1.48
CA PHE A 563 0.63 40.29 -2.56
C PHE A 563 0.87 39.52 -3.86
N PHE A 564 1.46 38.32 -3.78
CA PHE A 564 1.75 37.52 -4.96
C PHE A 564 0.48 37.03 -5.65
N LEU A 565 -0.45 36.40 -4.90
CA LEU A 565 -1.67 35.87 -5.51
C LEU A 565 -2.59 36.98 -6.01
N ALA A 566 -2.72 38.08 -5.27
CA ALA A 566 -3.46 39.26 -5.75
C ALA A 566 -2.81 39.78 -7.05
N GLY A 567 -1.48 39.92 -7.08
CA GLY A 567 -0.75 40.39 -8.25
C GLY A 567 -0.86 39.49 -9.47
N ALA A 568 -0.60 38.18 -9.31
CA ALA A 568 -0.61 37.19 -10.38
C ALA A 568 -2.01 36.93 -10.94
N LEU A 569 -3.06 37.00 -10.11
CA LEU A 569 -4.44 36.84 -10.56
C LEU A 569 -5.02 38.14 -11.12
N LYS A 570 -4.81 39.28 -10.44
CA LYS A 570 -5.30 40.59 -10.91
C LYS A 570 -4.61 41.02 -12.19
N GLY A 571 -3.32 40.72 -12.34
CA GLY A 571 -2.55 41.05 -13.54
C GLY A 571 -3.07 40.39 -14.82
N ARG A 572 -3.87 39.31 -14.70
CA ARG A 572 -4.57 38.69 -15.84
C ARG A 572 -5.78 39.51 -16.31
N GLU A 573 -6.36 40.34 -15.44
CA GLU A 573 -7.49 41.23 -15.75
C GLU A 573 -7.03 42.67 -16.03
N ASP A 574 -6.14 43.18 -15.18
CA ASP A 574 -5.60 44.54 -15.19
C ASP A 574 -4.10 44.48 -14.87
N PRO A 575 -3.24 44.49 -15.91
CA PRO A 575 -1.79 44.41 -15.75
C PRO A 575 -1.21 45.50 -14.85
N ALA A 576 -1.75 46.72 -14.91
CA ALA A 576 -1.26 47.84 -14.11
C ALA A 576 -1.55 47.64 -12.62
N GLN A 577 -2.75 47.17 -12.28
CA GLN A 577 -3.13 46.87 -10.91
C GLN A 577 -2.43 45.62 -10.37
N GLY A 578 -2.27 44.57 -11.19
CA GLY A 578 -1.48 43.39 -10.84
C GLY A 578 -0.03 43.74 -10.53
N ALA A 579 0.59 44.57 -11.38
CA ALA A 579 1.95 45.06 -11.17
C ALA A 579 2.09 45.88 -9.89
N LEU A 580 1.06 46.64 -9.49
CA LEU A 580 1.08 47.38 -8.23
C LEU A 580 1.18 46.46 -7.00
N TYR A 581 0.42 45.36 -6.97
CA TYR A 581 0.50 44.37 -5.89
C TYR A 581 1.86 43.68 -5.85
N LEU A 582 2.36 43.24 -7.01
CA LEU A 582 3.67 42.60 -7.09
C LEU A 582 4.81 43.54 -6.68
N LYS A 583 4.79 44.81 -7.10
CA LYS A 583 5.75 45.84 -6.67
C LYS A 583 5.79 46.02 -5.16
N ARG A 584 4.62 46.10 -4.53
CA ARG A 584 4.49 46.21 -3.07
C ARG A 584 4.98 44.94 -2.37
N GLY A 585 4.66 43.77 -2.90
CA GLY A 585 5.16 42.48 -2.42
C GLY A 585 6.69 42.40 -2.48
N THR A 586 7.31 42.81 -3.59
CA THR A 586 8.78 42.87 -3.71
C THR A 586 9.39 43.85 -2.71
N SER A 587 8.82 45.04 -2.57
CA SER A 587 9.27 46.02 -1.56
C SER A 587 9.22 45.44 -0.15
N GLU A 588 8.16 44.71 0.17
CA GLU A 588 7.94 44.11 1.48
C GLU A 588 8.88 42.93 1.73
N ALA A 589 9.09 42.06 0.73
CA ALA A 589 10.04 40.96 0.80
C ALA A 589 11.47 41.45 1.07
N LEU A 590 11.88 42.53 0.40
CA LEU A 590 13.19 43.15 0.64
C LEU A 590 13.31 43.73 2.05
N LYS A 591 12.25 44.34 2.61
CA LYS A 591 12.25 44.80 4.01
C LYS A 591 12.35 43.64 4.99
N GLN A 592 11.79 42.49 4.66
CA GLN A 592 11.87 41.25 5.44
C GLN A 592 13.22 40.53 5.27
N GLY A 593 14.14 41.05 4.44
CA GLY A 593 15.49 40.54 4.28
C GLY A 593 15.62 39.35 3.32
N LEU A 594 14.61 39.10 2.47
CA LEU A 594 14.66 38.04 1.47
C LEU A 594 15.73 38.33 0.41
N SER A 595 16.43 37.29 0.00
CA SER A 595 17.44 37.34 -1.07
C SER A 595 16.81 37.53 -2.45
N VAL A 596 17.65 37.88 -3.43
CA VAL A 596 17.24 38.01 -4.84
C VAL A 596 16.59 36.74 -5.39
N ASP A 597 17.10 35.58 -5.00
CA ASP A 597 16.59 34.30 -5.47
C ASP A 597 15.18 34.03 -4.91
N GLU A 598 14.92 34.45 -3.66
CA GLU A 598 13.62 34.28 -2.98
C GLU A 598 12.55 35.26 -3.46
N ILE A 599 12.94 36.45 -3.97
CA ILE A 599 12.01 37.39 -4.64
C ILE A 599 11.85 37.09 -6.15
N GLY A 600 12.63 36.15 -6.69
CA GLY A 600 12.60 35.72 -8.08
C GLY A 600 11.19 35.48 -8.65
N PRO A 601 10.25 34.84 -7.91
CA PRO A 601 8.87 34.65 -8.37
C PRO A 601 8.13 35.96 -8.67
N PHE A 602 8.24 36.95 -7.78
CA PHE A 602 7.58 38.25 -7.96
C PHE A 602 8.11 38.98 -9.20
N LEU A 603 9.42 38.90 -9.41
CA LEU A 603 10.09 39.53 -10.53
C LEU A 603 9.75 38.84 -11.85
N ALA A 604 9.62 37.51 -11.84
CA ALA A 604 9.14 36.75 -12.98
C ALA A 604 7.71 37.12 -13.35
N GLU A 605 6.80 37.20 -12.38
CA GLU A 605 5.42 37.64 -12.64
C GLU A 605 5.35 39.10 -13.12
N LEU A 606 6.15 40.01 -12.56
CA LEU A 606 6.25 41.38 -13.08
C LEU A 606 6.73 41.40 -14.54
N GLY A 607 7.70 40.56 -14.88
CA GLY A 607 8.18 40.39 -16.25
C GLY A 607 7.10 39.84 -17.20
N ARG A 608 6.22 38.97 -16.72
CA ARG A 608 5.06 38.47 -17.49
C ARG A 608 4.02 39.56 -17.75
N LEU A 609 3.84 40.49 -16.81
CA LEU A 609 2.91 41.62 -16.97
C LEU A 609 3.46 42.72 -17.88
N GLY A 610 4.78 42.93 -17.88
CA GLY A 610 5.45 43.85 -18.80
C GLY A 610 6.87 44.21 -18.35
N PRO A 611 7.82 44.37 -19.29
CA PRO A 611 9.22 44.69 -19.00
C PRO A 611 9.39 46.01 -18.21
N GLU A 612 8.52 47.00 -18.46
CA GLU A 612 8.49 48.29 -17.78
C GLU A 612 8.16 48.16 -16.28
N HIS A 613 7.37 47.16 -15.89
CA HIS A 613 7.02 46.91 -14.50
C HIS A 613 8.20 46.34 -13.73
N LEU A 614 8.91 45.40 -14.33
CA LEU A 614 10.14 44.86 -13.78
C LEU A 614 11.24 45.93 -13.70
N GLY A 615 11.46 46.71 -14.76
CA GLY A 615 12.45 47.81 -14.78
C GLY A 615 12.21 48.82 -13.65
N SER A 616 10.95 49.20 -13.41
CA SER A 616 10.63 50.15 -12.32
C SER A 616 10.95 49.63 -10.91
N VAL A 617 10.87 48.32 -10.66
CA VAL A 617 11.26 47.71 -9.36
C VAL A 617 12.77 47.72 -9.19
N LEU A 618 13.49 47.41 -10.26
CA LEU A 618 14.96 47.38 -10.25
C LEU A 618 15.55 48.78 -10.05
N LEU A 619 14.92 49.80 -10.61
CA LEU A 619 15.24 51.21 -10.37
C LEU A 619 14.90 51.66 -8.94
N ALA A 620 13.70 51.31 -8.44
CA ALA A 620 13.22 51.77 -7.14
C ALA A 620 13.96 51.12 -5.95
N HIS A 621 14.49 49.90 -6.13
CA HIS A 621 15.19 49.15 -5.09
C HIS A 621 16.70 49.06 -5.37
N SER A 622 17.34 50.23 -5.38
CA SER A 622 18.79 50.45 -5.43
C SER A 622 19.67 49.72 -4.38
N PRO A 623 19.20 49.12 -3.25
CA PRO A 623 20.10 48.32 -2.41
C PRO A 623 20.41 46.93 -2.97
N LEU A 624 19.86 46.54 -4.12
CA LEU A 624 20.27 45.34 -4.89
C LEU A 624 21.65 45.51 -5.56
N GLY A 625 22.60 46.16 -4.87
CA GLY A 625 24.03 46.24 -5.19
C GLY A 625 24.39 46.77 -6.56
N GLY A 626 25.70 46.96 -6.77
CA GLY A 626 26.23 47.34 -8.08
C GLY A 626 25.90 46.31 -9.18
N TYR A 627 26.40 46.54 -10.39
CA TYR A 627 26.22 45.73 -11.60
C TYR A 627 25.94 44.21 -11.41
N ARG A 628 26.67 43.54 -10.51
CA ARG A 628 26.57 42.09 -10.28
C ARG A 628 25.22 41.63 -9.76
N GLU A 629 24.59 42.38 -8.87
CA GLU A 629 23.32 41.98 -8.26
C GLU A 629 22.15 42.28 -9.20
N ARG A 630 22.14 43.44 -9.87
CA ARG A 630 21.24 43.70 -11.00
C ARG A 630 21.33 42.61 -12.07
N LYS A 631 22.55 42.23 -12.47
CA LYS A 631 22.77 41.14 -13.43
C LYS A 631 22.20 39.80 -12.97
N ARG A 632 22.39 39.43 -11.69
CA ARG A 632 21.80 38.19 -11.12
C ARG A 632 20.28 38.21 -11.15
N VAL A 633 19.67 39.35 -10.87
CA VAL A 633 18.21 39.50 -10.97
C VAL A 633 17.74 39.23 -12.41
N TYR A 634 18.40 39.81 -13.42
CA TYR A 634 18.05 39.55 -14.82
C TYR A 634 18.30 38.10 -15.26
N GLU A 635 19.38 37.49 -14.77
CA GLU A 635 19.69 36.07 -14.99
C GLU A 635 18.63 35.15 -14.37
N GLU A 636 18.10 35.52 -13.21
CA GLU A 636 17.09 34.73 -12.51
C GLU A 636 15.70 34.87 -13.14
N VAL A 637 15.29 36.10 -13.45
CA VAL A 637 14.03 36.35 -14.15
C VAL A 637 13.98 35.61 -15.48
N GLY A 638 15.02 35.72 -16.31
CA GLY A 638 14.94 35.10 -17.62
C GLY A 638 15.09 33.57 -17.59
N LYS A 639 15.74 32.98 -16.58
CA LYS A 639 15.69 31.52 -16.37
C LYS A 639 14.26 31.07 -16.11
N ARG A 640 13.52 31.83 -15.30
CA ARG A 640 12.13 31.55 -14.91
C ARG A 640 11.11 31.83 -16.03
N LEU A 641 11.42 32.76 -16.92
CA LEU A 641 10.58 33.06 -18.10
C LEU A 641 10.88 32.16 -19.31
N GLY A 642 11.99 31.40 -19.28
CA GLY A 642 12.40 30.56 -20.40
C GLY A 642 12.89 31.41 -21.57
N TYR A 643 14.19 31.75 -21.56
CA TYR A 643 14.94 32.67 -22.45
C TYR A 643 14.74 32.62 -23.99
N ASP A 644 13.83 31.83 -24.51
CA ASP A 644 13.35 31.94 -25.89
C ASP A 644 12.27 33.04 -26.08
N ASP A 645 11.76 33.65 -24.99
CA ASP A 645 10.72 34.69 -25.00
C ASP A 645 11.25 36.11 -25.40
N PRO A 646 10.68 36.78 -26.42
CA PRO A 646 10.99 38.16 -26.81
C PRO A 646 10.92 39.20 -25.67
N ALA A 647 10.00 39.05 -24.71
CA ALA A 647 9.86 39.97 -23.59
C ALA A 647 11.06 39.90 -22.62
N ALA A 648 11.64 38.71 -22.45
CA ALA A 648 12.85 38.50 -21.64
C ALA A 648 14.10 39.11 -22.29
N ARG A 649 14.21 39.04 -23.63
CA ARG A 649 15.27 39.73 -24.39
C ARG A 649 15.14 41.25 -24.29
N LEU A 650 13.92 41.78 -24.45
CA LEU A 650 13.65 43.21 -24.31
C LEU A 650 13.98 43.72 -22.89
N THR A 651 13.65 42.94 -21.87
CA THR A 651 13.97 43.24 -20.46
C THR A 651 15.48 43.23 -20.20
N ALA A 652 16.22 42.24 -20.71
CA ALA A 652 17.67 42.18 -20.62
C ALA A 652 18.36 43.29 -21.44
N SER A 653 17.75 43.74 -22.53
CA SER A 653 18.20 44.90 -23.32
C SER A 653 17.94 46.23 -22.61
N LEU A 654 16.77 46.40 -21.97
CA LEU A 654 16.44 47.58 -21.15
C LEU A 654 17.35 47.71 -19.92
N ALA A 655 17.70 46.59 -19.28
CA ALA A 655 18.74 46.51 -18.26
C ALA A 655 20.07 47.10 -18.72
N SER A 656 20.43 46.80 -19.97
CA SER A 656 21.68 47.19 -20.58
C SER A 656 21.65 48.65 -21.03
N LEU A 657 20.46 49.22 -21.31
CA LEU A 657 20.24 50.62 -21.66
C LEU A 657 20.43 51.58 -20.46
N GLU A 658 19.96 51.21 -19.26
CA GLU A 658 20.24 51.99 -18.04
C GLU A 658 21.70 51.90 -17.62
N LEU A 659 22.32 50.73 -17.82
CA LEU A 659 23.76 50.54 -17.68
C LEU A 659 24.55 51.46 -18.61
N LEU A 660 24.08 51.68 -19.84
CA LEU A 660 24.66 52.62 -20.80
C LEU A 660 24.59 54.07 -20.32
N SER A 661 23.53 54.47 -19.62
CA SER A 661 23.40 55.82 -19.02
C SER A 661 24.45 56.03 -17.91
N GLU A 662 24.54 55.09 -16.96
CA GLU A 662 25.54 55.14 -15.88
C GLU A 662 26.98 55.03 -16.41
N LEU A 663 27.22 54.18 -17.42
CA LEU A 663 28.54 54.03 -18.06
C LEU A 663 28.89 55.28 -18.88
N THR A 664 27.90 55.96 -19.47
CA THR A 664 28.13 57.22 -20.22
C THR A 664 28.48 58.36 -19.27
N GLU A 665 27.75 58.53 -18.16
CA GLU A 665 28.10 59.52 -17.13
C GLU A 665 29.47 59.25 -16.50
N TRP A 666 29.84 57.98 -16.30
CA TRP A 666 31.14 57.58 -15.76
C TRP A 666 32.27 57.81 -16.77
N VAL A 667 32.07 57.46 -18.05
CA VAL A 667 33.04 57.68 -19.13
C VAL A 667 33.27 59.17 -19.40
N GLU A 668 32.23 60.00 -19.30
CA GLU A 668 32.30 61.45 -19.44
C GLU A 668 32.97 62.13 -18.24
N ARG A 669 32.78 61.63 -17.01
CA ARG A 669 33.44 62.14 -15.80
C ARG A 669 34.91 61.77 -15.68
N GLU A 670 35.28 60.52 -15.99
CA GLU A 670 36.62 59.97 -15.71
C GLU A 670 37.55 59.96 -16.94
N GLY A 671 37.08 60.39 -18.12
CA GLY A 671 37.91 60.49 -19.32
C GLY A 671 38.40 59.12 -19.81
N ALA A 672 37.48 58.23 -20.16
CA ALA A 672 37.82 56.82 -20.43
C ALA A 672 38.51 56.57 -21.81
N SER A 673 39.29 55.48 -21.83
CA SER A 673 40.12 54.99 -22.93
C SER A 673 39.34 54.57 -24.19
N SER A 674 40.03 54.52 -25.34
CA SER A 674 39.46 54.16 -26.65
C SER A 674 38.78 52.79 -26.69
N GLN A 675 39.21 51.85 -25.83
CA GLN A 675 38.58 50.53 -25.70
C GLN A 675 37.17 50.61 -25.11
N LEU A 676 36.93 51.51 -24.14
CA LEU A 676 35.61 51.66 -23.53
C LEU A 676 34.61 52.30 -24.48
N ARG A 677 35.05 53.26 -25.33
CA ARG A 677 34.22 53.82 -26.42
C ARG A 677 33.90 52.78 -27.49
N SER A 678 34.88 51.95 -27.87
CA SER A 678 34.67 50.86 -28.84
C SER A 678 33.73 49.77 -28.32
N ILE A 679 33.71 49.52 -27.01
CA ILE A 679 32.73 48.62 -26.38
C ILE A 679 31.33 49.27 -26.42
N LYS A 680 31.22 50.57 -26.12
CA LYS A 680 29.96 51.35 -26.23
C LYS A 680 29.37 51.29 -27.65
N GLU A 681 30.15 51.64 -28.67
CA GLU A 681 29.68 51.69 -30.07
C GLU A 681 29.21 50.32 -30.60
N ARG A 682 29.94 49.25 -30.28
CA ARG A 682 29.54 47.88 -30.67
C ARG A 682 28.26 47.42 -29.98
N PHE A 683 28.00 47.92 -28.78
CA PHE A 683 26.83 47.58 -28.01
C PHE A 683 25.60 48.38 -28.46
N GLU A 684 25.76 49.66 -28.80
CA GLU A 684 24.73 50.50 -29.42
C GLU A 684 24.29 49.97 -30.79
N ALA A 685 25.24 49.48 -31.59
CA ALA A 685 24.94 48.83 -32.87
C ALA A 685 24.13 47.52 -32.71
N SER A 686 24.31 46.80 -31.60
CA SER A 686 23.55 45.59 -31.29
C SER A 686 22.14 45.84 -30.75
N LEU A 687 21.83 47.09 -30.35
CA LEU A 687 20.51 47.51 -29.85
C LEU A 687 19.58 48.03 -30.96
N GLN A 688 20.12 48.40 -32.12
CA GLN A 688 19.36 48.90 -33.28
C GLN A 688 18.82 47.79 -34.21
N GLY A 689 19.25 46.54 -34.03
CA GLY A 689 18.76 45.36 -34.75
C GLY A 689 17.96 44.45 -33.82
#